data_AF-A0A1W9NVF0-F1
#
_entry.id   AF-A0A1W9NVF0-F1
#
_cell.length_a   1.000
_cell.length_b   1.000
_cell.length_c   1.000
_cell.angle_alpha   90.00
_cell.angle_beta   90.00
_cell.angle_gamma   90.00
#
_symmetry.space_group_name_H-M   'P 1'
#
loop_
_entity.id
_entity.type
_entity.pdbx_description
1 polymer ?
#
loop_
_entity_poly.entity_id
_entity_poly.type
_entity_poly.pdbx_seq_one_letter_code
_entity_poly.pdbx_strand_id
1 'polypeptide(L)'
;MNTNQDVEIYEYDAVIVGAGLAGLAAAKELTEAGKKTAVITKLHPLRSHSGAAQGGINAALGKEDSVELHMFDTVKGSDYLADQDAVELMCTKAPETIRWAERMGAVFSRDEEGDIAIRPFGGQSKPRACYAKDRTGLAVLQAIYEQAFRAGIEVFDEWYCADLLYEDGKAYGVAAYNIRDSKPAIFNAKVIMFATGGHARAYRFNSNAHANTGDSLSIVARHGLPLEDMEFVQFHPSGLGGSGVLISEAARGEGGRLYNSLGERFMEKYAPNAMELASRDVVSRAIMEEVRQGRGVGKDGQSVNIDLTHLDPEIILTRLPELRELAIAFQGQDMLKEPIHISATAHYSMGGIPTTINCEVKKNPTETVEGFYAAGECSCVSVHGANRLGANSVLEALLFGRHAGVNMVKALDEGVEFKKASLEDAQRMLDELNTIKTSNGTETVANLRTELQNGMTADAGVFRTKESLERQLKLIDKLLKRFKNIRIDDKSNTNLKKEHIKEGMMSDTRKVTIKAFRFNAETDYLPYYKQYEMEVGKDELILDLLNRIKWEHDGSFSYRRSCRHGICGACAIKVNGKATLACKQNAMELLDLFDNELVFEPSSKKRAVKDMIIDKKDFWEKHAAVKPYVVADVEPHPEHETKQSIEEFNKFLDSDLCIQCGACHYSCPALEVNADYFGPAAFVAAYRFTVDTRDNAGEERLKMTAEMGQGVWDCVKCYECAEACPKEINPIEKITKLHNMQFEQGVAVSNVATRHAEGFVRSIKKHGFLDEADIVVYSEGYLGMYKHMKTAMKMMKAGKIHWNDALPWVDNVPKSKNLDEIQKLIEISMTNKL
;
A
#
# COMPACT_ATOMS: atom_id res chain seq x y z
N MET A 1 16.58 -14.20 -35.17
CA MET A 1 15.16 -14.62 -35.20
C MET A 1 14.34 -13.34 -35.21
N ASN A 2 13.45 -13.15 -36.18
CA ASN A 2 12.64 -11.93 -36.36
C ASN A 2 11.78 -11.65 -35.12
N THR A 3 12.06 -10.57 -34.39
CA THR A 3 11.39 -10.17 -33.14
C THR A 3 10.17 -9.27 -33.34
N ASN A 4 9.82 -8.89 -34.59
CA ASN A 4 8.77 -7.90 -34.87
C ASN A 4 7.34 -8.45 -34.99
N GLN A 5 7.08 -9.75 -34.82
CA GLN A 5 5.75 -10.32 -35.06
C GLN A 5 4.77 -10.32 -33.88
N ASP A 6 5.17 -9.92 -32.65
CA ASP A 6 4.31 -10.04 -31.46
C ASP A 6 4.07 -8.71 -30.68
N VAL A 7 4.39 -7.54 -31.24
CA VAL A 7 4.05 -6.25 -30.60
C VAL A 7 2.59 -5.90 -30.88
N GLU A 8 1.77 -5.92 -29.84
CA GLU A 8 0.36 -5.54 -29.92
C GLU A 8 0.20 -4.02 -29.83
N ILE A 9 -0.65 -3.42 -30.67
CA ILE A 9 -0.98 -1.99 -30.61
C ILE A 9 -2.40 -1.86 -30.05
N TYR A 10 -2.52 -1.26 -28.87
CA TYR A 10 -3.80 -0.91 -28.27
C TYR A 10 -4.11 0.57 -28.53
N GLU A 11 -5.30 0.84 -29.05
CA GLU A 11 -5.79 2.21 -29.30
C GLU A 11 -6.75 2.66 -28.19
N TYR A 12 -6.49 3.85 -27.64
CA TYR A 12 -7.25 4.51 -26.59
C TYR A 12 -7.47 6.00 -26.91
N ASP A 13 -8.44 6.64 -26.26
CA ASP A 13 -8.53 8.09 -26.26
C ASP A 13 -7.43 8.68 -25.36
N ALA A 14 -7.25 8.08 -24.18
CA ALA A 14 -6.27 8.51 -23.18
C ALA A 14 -5.44 7.35 -22.61
N VAL A 15 -4.15 7.59 -22.41
CA VAL A 15 -3.24 6.67 -21.71
C VAL A 15 -2.59 7.37 -20.52
N ILE A 16 -2.77 6.81 -19.32
CA ILE A 16 -2.18 7.31 -18.08
C ILE A 16 -1.07 6.37 -17.63
N VAL A 17 0.15 6.88 -17.43
CA VAL A 17 1.28 6.10 -16.92
C VAL A 17 1.51 6.42 -15.45
N GLY A 18 1.16 5.46 -14.60
CA GLY A 18 1.23 5.55 -13.14
C GLY A 18 -0.16 5.52 -12.51
N ALA A 19 -0.33 4.67 -11.49
CA ALA A 19 -1.58 4.47 -10.78
C ALA A 19 -1.49 4.92 -9.31
N GLY A 20 -0.80 6.04 -9.07
CA GLY A 20 -0.89 6.76 -7.80
C GLY A 20 -2.16 7.62 -7.75
N LEU A 21 -2.28 8.48 -6.74
CA LEU A 21 -3.45 9.37 -6.60
C LEU A 21 -3.72 10.20 -7.86
N ALA A 22 -2.69 10.83 -8.42
CA ALA A 22 -2.84 11.68 -9.60
C ALA A 22 -3.36 10.92 -10.82
N GLY A 23 -2.77 9.76 -11.11
CA GLY A 23 -3.16 8.93 -12.25
C GLY A 23 -4.57 8.36 -12.12
N LEU A 24 -4.95 7.88 -10.93
CA LEU A 24 -6.29 7.34 -10.70
C LEU A 24 -7.37 8.42 -10.71
N ALA A 25 -7.08 9.61 -10.16
CA ALA A 25 -8.00 10.74 -10.22
C ALA A 25 -8.26 11.18 -11.68
N ALA A 26 -7.20 11.31 -12.49
CA ALA A 26 -7.35 11.63 -13.92
C ALA A 26 -8.13 10.56 -14.68
N ALA A 27 -7.77 9.28 -14.47
CA ALA A 27 -8.40 8.16 -15.17
C ALA A 27 -9.89 8.03 -14.85
N LYS A 28 -10.30 8.33 -13.61
CA LYS A 28 -11.70 8.37 -13.22
C LYS A 28 -12.47 9.44 -14.02
N GLU A 29 -11.99 10.68 -14.02
CA GLU A 29 -12.65 11.79 -14.72
C GLU A 29 -12.79 11.51 -16.23
N LEU A 30 -11.74 10.99 -16.86
CA LEU A 30 -11.76 10.59 -18.27
C LEU A 30 -12.78 9.49 -18.56
N THR A 31 -12.83 8.46 -17.72
CA THR A 31 -13.71 7.30 -17.92
C THR A 31 -15.17 7.66 -17.67
N GLU A 32 -15.46 8.47 -16.64
CA GLU A 32 -16.82 8.99 -16.38
C GLU A 32 -17.32 9.91 -17.50
N ALA A 33 -16.41 10.64 -18.17
CA ALA A 33 -16.71 11.40 -19.38
C ALA A 33 -16.87 10.53 -20.65
N GLY A 34 -16.85 9.20 -20.51
CA GLY A 34 -17.03 8.26 -21.61
C GLY A 34 -15.81 8.09 -22.52
N LYS A 35 -14.61 8.51 -22.10
CA LYS A 35 -13.38 8.36 -22.89
C LYS A 35 -12.75 6.99 -22.64
N LYS A 36 -12.34 6.32 -23.72
CA LYS A 36 -11.67 5.01 -23.61
C LYS A 36 -10.26 5.22 -23.02
N THR A 37 -10.07 4.80 -21.77
CA THR A 37 -8.90 5.18 -20.97
C THR A 37 -8.16 3.95 -20.45
N ALA A 38 -6.84 3.90 -20.66
CA ALA A 38 -5.95 2.87 -20.11
C ALA A 38 -5.02 3.45 -19.05
N VAL A 39 -4.87 2.73 -17.92
CA VAL A 39 -3.89 3.04 -16.88
C VAL A 39 -2.79 1.99 -16.88
N ILE A 40 -1.56 2.40 -17.18
CA ILE A 40 -0.37 1.54 -17.19
C ILE A 40 0.38 1.74 -15.88
N THR A 41 0.68 0.66 -15.17
CA THR A 41 1.43 0.76 -13.90
C THR A 41 2.31 -0.46 -13.66
N LYS A 42 3.55 -0.21 -13.22
CA LYS A 42 4.52 -1.27 -12.91
C LYS A 42 4.22 -2.03 -11.61
N LEU A 43 3.20 -1.61 -10.88
CA LEU A 43 2.69 -2.23 -9.66
C LEU A 43 1.16 -2.30 -9.72
N HIS A 44 0.53 -3.12 -8.90
CA HIS A 44 -0.90 -2.96 -8.61
C HIS A 44 -1.18 -1.55 -8.03
N PRO A 45 -2.25 -0.83 -8.45
CA PRO A 45 -2.52 0.57 -8.05
C PRO A 45 -2.41 0.87 -6.56
N LEU A 46 -3.00 0.01 -5.72
CA LEU A 46 -2.96 0.11 -4.26
C LEU A 46 -1.58 -0.14 -3.61
N ARG A 47 -0.52 -0.27 -4.42
CA ARG A 47 0.87 -0.41 -3.97
C ARG A 47 1.72 0.81 -4.35
N SER A 48 1.12 1.84 -4.95
CA SER A 48 1.74 3.13 -5.24
C SER A 48 2.19 3.83 -3.96
N HIS A 49 3.23 4.66 -4.06
CA HIS A 49 3.83 5.33 -2.90
C HIS A 49 2.87 6.28 -2.18
N SER A 50 1.84 6.79 -2.87
CA SER A 50 0.79 7.60 -2.26
C SER A 50 0.18 6.96 -1.01
N GLY A 51 0.07 5.61 -0.98
CA GLY A 51 -0.47 4.88 0.17
C GLY A 51 0.39 4.99 1.44
N ALA A 52 1.65 5.38 1.34
CA ALA A 52 2.58 5.51 2.47
C ALA A 52 2.49 6.86 3.18
N ALA A 53 1.66 7.80 2.72
CA ALA A 53 1.53 9.10 3.36
C ALA A 53 0.77 8.99 4.70
N GLN A 54 1.43 9.38 5.79
CA GLN A 54 0.88 9.28 7.16
C GLN A 54 0.37 10.63 7.69
N GLY A 55 0.98 11.74 7.25
CA GLY A 55 0.84 13.06 7.86
C GLY A 55 -0.54 13.70 7.72
N GLY A 56 -1.15 13.66 6.54
CA GLY A 56 -2.41 14.36 6.28
C GLY A 56 -2.41 15.04 4.92
N ILE A 57 -3.49 15.77 4.65
CA ILE A 57 -3.72 16.52 3.42
C ILE A 57 -4.23 17.91 3.82
N ASN A 58 -3.60 18.96 3.30
CA ASN A 58 -4.01 20.32 3.68
C ASN A 58 -5.30 20.74 2.99
N ALA A 59 -6.21 21.33 3.77
CA ALA A 59 -7.30 22.14 3.28
C ALA A 59 -7.74 23.11 4.38
N ALA A 60 -7.97 24.37 4.02
CA ALA A 60 -8.44 25.39 4.94
C ALA A 60 -9.92 25.16 5.34
N LEU A 61 -10.15 24.17 6.21
CA LEU A 61 -11.46 23.83 6.78
C LEU A 61 -11.66 24.40 8.20
N GLY A 62 -10.58 24.81 8.86
CA GLY A 62 -10.63 25.30 10.23
C GLY A 62 -11.34 26.66 10.37
N LYS A 63 -12.10 26.85 11.45
CA LYS A 63 -12.85 28.09 11.72
C LYS A 63 -11.96 29.35 11.81
N GLU A 64 -10.69 29.20 12.16
CA GLU A 64 -9.69 30.29 12.24
C GLU A 64 -8.69 30.30 11.06
N ASP A 65 -8.91 29.47 10.05
CA ASP A 65 -8.03 29.35 8.88
C ASP A 65 -8.66 30.00 7.64
N SER A 66 -7.86 30.24 6.60
CA SER A 66 -8.34 30.77 5.33
C SER A 66 -7.50 30.29 4.15
N VAL A 67 -8.05 30.42 2.94
CA VAL A 67 -7.33 30.10 1.70
C VAL A 67 -6.08 30.98 1.55
N GLU A 68 -6.18 32.25 1.91
CA GLU A 68 -5.07 33.21 1.84
C GLU A 68 -3.94 32.84 2.80
N LEU A 69 -4.27 32.33 4.00
CA LEU A 69 -3.27 31.84 4.95
C LEU A 69 -2.57 30.58 4.44
N HIS A 70 -3.32 29.65 3.82
CA HIS A 70 -2.74 28.46 3.20
C HIS A 70 -1.85 28.83 2.00
N MET A 71 -2.27 29.78 1.17
CA MET A 71 -1.47 30.32 0.07
C MET A 71 -0.18 30.96 0.60
N PHE A 72 -0.29 31.84 1.60
CA PHE A 72 0.87 32.50 2.21
C PHE A 72 1.89 31.49 2.75
N ASP A 73 1.44 30.48 3.50
CA ASP A 73 2.32 29.45 4.04
C ASP A 73 2.98 28.62 2.93
N THR A 74 2.28 28.39 1.82
CA THR A 74 2.80 27.64 0.67
C THR A 74 3.85 28.45 -0.09
N VAL A 75 3.56 29.71 -0.44
CA VAL A 75 4.50 30.61 -1.15
C VAL A 75 5.74 30.92 -0.32
N LYS A 76 5.55 31.19 0.98
CA LYS A 76 6.67 31.37 1.90
C LYS A 76 7.46 30.07 2.06
N GLY A 77 6.75 28.94 2.17
CA GLY A 77 7.34 27.61 2.31
C GLY A 77 8.19 27.23 1.11
N SER A 78 7.78 27.59 -0.10
CA SER A 78 8.48 27.34 -1.36
C SER A 78 9.69 28.24 -1.61
N ASP A 79 10.02 29.11 -0.65
CA ASP A 79 11.02 30.17 -0.77
C ASP A 79 10.72 31.14 -1.93
N TYR A 80 9.43 31.44 -2.16
CA TYR A 80 8.94 32.30 -3.24
C TYR A 80 9.27 31.83 -4.67
N LEU A 81 9.73 30.58 -4.84
CA LEU A 81 10.04 29.98 -6.14
C LEU A 81 8.89 29.12 -6.71
N ALA A 82 7.73 29.11 -6.05
CA ALA A 82 6.53 28.49 -6.61
C ALA A 82 5.79 29.47 -7.53
N ASP A 83 5.16 28.93 -8.56
CA ASP A 83 4.23 29.63 -9.45
C ASP A 83 2.96 29.97 -8.65
N GLN A 84 2.80 31.26 -8.31
CA GLN A 84 1.79 31.67 -7.33
C GLN A 84 0.34 31.54 -7.84
N ASP A 85 0.12 31.58 -9.15
CA ASP A 85 -1.17 31.29 -9.78
C ASP A 85 -1.56 29.82 -9.61
N ALA A 86 -0.60 28.90 -9.76
CA ALA A 86 -0.81 27.49 -9.48
C ALA A 86 -1.03 27.23 -7.97
N VAL A 87 -0.32 27.94 -7.09
CA VAL A 87 -0.55 27.87 -5.63
C VAL A 87 -1.94 28.38 -5.27
N GLU A 88 -2.38 29.50 -5.85
CA GLU A 88 -3.73 30.06 -5.64
C GLU A 88 -4.80 29.05 -6.03
N LEU A 89 -4.68 28.43 -7.22
CA LEU A 89 -5.59 27.38 -7.67
C LEU A 89 -5.62 26.22 -6.67
N MET A 90 -4.45 25.71 -6.28
CA MET A 90 -4.34 24.59 -5.36
C MET A 90 -4.99 24.88 -4.00
N CYS A 91 -4.66 26.01 -3.38
CA CYS A 91 -5.17 26.39 -2.06
C CYS A 91 -6.68 26.68 -2.09
N THR A 92 -7.16 27.35 -3.14
CA THR A 92 -8.60 27.66 -3.31
C THR A 92 -9.43 26.39 -3.48
N LYS A 93 -8.92 25.43 -4.26
CA LYS A 93 -9.63 24.17 -4.54
C LYS A 93 -9.40 23.08 -3.49
N ALA A 94 -8.54 23.31 -2.50
CA ALA A 94 -8.21 22.31 -1.48
C ALA A 94 -9.44 21.86 -0.65
N PRO A 95 -10.29 22.75 -0.10
CA PRO A 95 -11.50 22.34 0.64
C PRO A 95 -12.45 21.48 -0.19
N GLU A 96 -12.72 21.89 -1.44
CA GLU A 96 -13.57 21.15 -2.38
C GLU A 96 -12.97 19.77 -2.69
N THR A 97 -11.66 19.69 -2.89
CA THR A 97 -10.95 18.44 -3.21
C THR A 97 -11.01 17.44 -2.05
N ILE A 98 -10.87 17.90 -0.80
CA ILE A 98 -11.00 17.04 0.38
C ILE A 98 -12.42 16.51 0.54
N ARG A 99 -13.42 17.38 0.39
CA ARG A 99 -14.83 17.00 0.45
C ARG A 99 -15.17 16.02 -0.68
N TRP A 100 -14.65 16.24 -1.87
CA TRP A 100 -14.80 15.30 -2.99
C TRP A 100 -14.21 13.93 -2.65
N ALA A 101 -12.99 13.86 -2.13
CA ALA A 101 -12.38 12.58 -1.71
C ALA A 101 -13.18 11.88 -0.61
N GLU A 102 -13.73 12.64 0.34
CA GLU A 102 -14.62 12.12 1.39
C GLU A 102 -15.87 11.47 0.79
N ARG A 103 -16.52 12.14 -0.17
CA ARG A 103 -17.68 11.61 -0.91
C ARG A 103 -17.34 10.41 -1.80
N MET A 104 -16.09 10.30 -2.27
CA MET A 104 -15.58 9.11 -2.95
C MET A 104 -15.41 7.90 -2.01
N GLY A 105 -15.48 8.13 -0.69
CA GLY A 105 -15.39 7.10 0.35
C GLY A 105 -14.12 7.17 1.21
N ALA A 106 -13.29 8.21 1.07
CA ALA A 106 -12.13 8.37 1.94
C ALA A 106 -12.57 8.52 3.41
N VAL A 107 -11.91 7.81 4.30
CA VAL A 107 -12.29 7.70 5.71
C VAL A 107 -11.44 8.65 6.56
N PHE A 108 -11.77 9.94 6.51
CA PHE A 108 -11.14 10.93 7.39
C PHE A 108 -11.63 10.78 8.83
N SER A 109 -10.73 11.03 9.80
CA SER A 109 -11.07 11.13 11.21
C SER A 109 -12.13 12.21 11.45
N ARG A 110 -12.97 12.04 12.48
CA ARG A 110 -14.03 12.99 12.83
C ARG A 110 -13.75 13.71 14.14
N ASP A 111 -14.19 14.96 14.26
CA ASP A 111 -14.22 15.70 15.52
C ASP A 111 -15.54 15.46 16.29
N GLU A 112 -15.71 16.14 17.43
CA GLU A 112 -16.91 16.03 18.27
C GLU A 112 -18.18 16.57 17.58
N GLU A 113 -18.05 17.48 16.61
CA GLU A 113 -19.16 18.04 15.82
C GLU A 113 -19.51 17.14 14.61
N GLY A 114 -18.75 16.06 14.39
CA GLY A 114 -18.90 15.11 13.30
C GLY A 114 -18.30 15.57 11.97
N ASP A 115 -17.51 16.65 11.99
CA ASP A 115 -16.84 17.23 10.83
C ASP A 115 -15.45 16.56 10.63
N ILE A 116 -14.79 16.78 9.49
CA ILE A 116 -13.46 16.22 9.23
C ILE A 116 -12.46 16.83 10.22
N ALA A 117 -11.82 15.97 11.01
CA ALA A 117 -10.80 16.38 11.95
C ALA A 117 -9.55 16.90 11.24
N ILE A 118 -9.04 18.02 11.74
CA ILE A 118 -7.79 18.65 11.33
C ILE A 118 -6.77 18.59 12.46
N ARG A 119 -5.48 18.59 12.12
CA ARG A 119 -4.38 18.67 13.09
C ARG A 119 -3.30 19.67 12.67
N PRO A 120 -2.49 20.17 13.63
CA PRO A 120 -1.29 20.93 13.30
C PRO A 120 -0.30 20.07 12.50
N PHE A 121 0.39 20.68 11.53
CA PHE A 121 1.45 20.02 10.78
C PHE A 121 2.55 21.02 10.38
N GLY A 122 3.75 20.51 10.09
CA GLY A 122 4.96 21.33 9.94
C GLY A 122 4.85 22.46 8.92
N GLY A 123 5.19 23.68 9.37
CA GLY A 123 5.27 24.89 8.54
C GLY A 123 3.96 25.67 8.37
N GLN A 124 2.87 25.25 9.03
CA GLN A 124 1.57 25.90 8.95
C GLN A 124 1.41 27.01 10.00
N SER A 125 0.81 28.13 9.60
CA SER A 125 0.37 29.20 10.50
C SER A 125 -0.91 28.85 11.27
N LYS A 126 -1.77 28.00 10.70
CA LYS A 126 -3.00 27.48 11.30
C LYS A 126 -3.14 25.98 11.03
N PRO A 127 -3.69 25.18 11.96
CA PRO A 127 -3.96 23.77 11.74
C PRO A 127 -4.89 23.56 10.55
N ARG A 128 -4.49 22.72 9.59
CA ARG A 128 -5.31 22.44 8.39
C ARG A 128 -5.07 21.07 7.75
N ALA A 129 -4.26 20.22 8.38
CA ALA A 129 -4.00 18.89 7.87
C ALA A 129 -5.16 17.96 8.23
N CYS A 130 -6.03 17.67 7.25
CA CYS A 130 -7.05 16.63 7.34
C CYS A 130 -6.36 15.27 7.38
N TYR A 131 -6.83 14.33 8.22
CA TYR A 131 -6.12 13.06 8.42
C TYR A 131 -7.06 11.87 8.62
N ALA A 132 -6.56 10.67 8.30
CA ALA A 132 -7.17 9.41 8.64
C ALA A 132 -6.21 8.66 9.56
N LYS A 133 -6.30 8.90 10.87
CA LYS A 133 -5.27 8.51 11.85
C LYS A 133 -3.85 8.83 11.34
N ASP A 134 -3.00 7.84 11.19
CA ASP A 134 -1.64 7.90 10.66
C ASP A 134 -1.49 7.21 9.29
N ARG A 135 -2.59 7.12 8.51
CA ARG A 135 -2.65 6.38 7.23
C ARG A 135 -3.45 7.09 6.13
N THR A 136 -3.49 8.42 6.17
CA THR A 136 -4.28 9.26 5.25
C THR A 136 -4.08 8.92 3.77
N GLY A 137 -2.83 8.68 3.35
CA GLY A 137 -2.51 8.33 1.97
C GLY A 137 -3.14 7.02 1.52
N LEU A 138 -3.19 6.00 2.40
CA LEU A 138 -3.81 4.72 2.08
C LEU A 138 -5.33 4.87 1.95
N ALA A 139 -5.97 5.54 2.91
CA ALA A 139 -7.42 5.75 2.92
C ALA A 139 -7.90 6.47 1.64
N VAL A 140 -7.19 7.52 1.22
CA VAL A 140 -7.53 8.25 -0.01
C VAL A 140 -7.18 7.44 -1.26
N LEU A 141 -6.02 6.77 -1.31
CA LEU A 141 -5.64 5.95 -2.47
C LEU A 141 -6.63 4.81 -2.71
N GLN A 142 -7.09 4.16 -1.65
CA GLN A 142 -8.12 3.13 -1.73
C GLN A 142 -9.43 3.69 -2.25
N ALA A 143 -9.96 4.75 -1.65
CA ALA A 143 -11.23 5.34 -2.09
C ALA A 143 -11.19 5.77 -3.57
N ILE A 144 -10.13 6.42 -4.02
CA ILE A 144 -10.02 6.85 -5.42
C ILE A 144 -9.86 5.65 -6.37
N TYR A 145 -9.08 4.62 -6.00
CA TYR A 145 -9.01 3.39 -6.80
C TYR A 145 -10.36 2.68 -6.89
N GLU A 146 -11.07 2.56 -5.77
CA GLU A 146 -12.39 1.94 -5.66
C GLU A 146 -13.42 2.65 -6.56
N GLN A 147 -13.43 3.99 -6.57
CA GLN A 147 -14.31 4.77 -7.45
C GLN A 147 -13.88 4.75 -8.92
N ALA A 148 -12.58 4.76 -9.21
CA ALA A 148 -12.10 4.60 -10.57
C ALA A 148 -12.47 3.21 -11.12
N PHE A 149 -12.34 2.15 -10.30
CA PHE A 149 -12.82 0.81 -10.62
C PHE A 149 -14.33 0.79 -10.87
N ARG A 150 -15.13 1.47 -10.04
CA ARG A 150 -16.58 1.65 -10.26
C ARG A 150 -16.90 2.32 -11.60
N ALA A 151 -16.10 3.31 -12.00
CA ALA A 151 -16.26 3.99 -13.30
C ALA A 151 -15.93 3.09 -14.49
N GLY A 152 -15.25 1.95 -14.28
CA GLY A 152 -14.90 0.99 -15.33
C GLY A 152 -13.54 1.24 -15.97
N ILE A 153 -12.57 1.80 -15.24
CA ILE A 153 -11.20 1.98 -15.76
C ILE A 153 -10.58 0.65 -16.21
N GLU A 154 -9.80 0.69 -17.28
CA GLU A 154 -8.97 -0.44 -17.70
C GLU A 154 -7.55 -0.27 -17.14
N VAL A 155 -7.11 -1.21 -16.29
CA VAL A 155 -5.80 -1.16 -15.63
C VAL A 155 -4.90 -2.27 -16.15
N PHE A 156 -3.79 -1.85 -16.74
CA PHE A 156 -2.66 -2.70 -17.12
C PHE A 156 -1.65 -2.72 -15.97
N ASP A 157 -1.91 -3.59 -14.98
CA ASP A 157 -1.04 -3.75 -13.82
C ASP A 157 0.14 -4.69 -14.09
N GLU A 158 1.26 -4.37 -13.42
CA GLU A 158 2.55 -4.98 -13.70
C GLU A 158 2.99 -4.80 -15.16
N TRP A 159 2.70 -3.63 -15.75
CA TRP A 159 3.25 -3.19 -17.04
C TRP A 159 4.25 -2.06 -16.85
N TYR A 160 5.40 -2.15 -17.51
CA TYR A 160 6.46 -1.15 -17.45
C TYR A 160 6.46 -0.28 -18.70
N CYS A 161 6.18 1.02 -18.54
CA CYS A 161 6.38 2.01 -19.60
C CYS A 161 7.88 2.21 -19.82
N ALA A 162 8.38 1.79 -20.98
CA ALA A 162 9.79 1.88 -21.33
C ALA A 162 10.11 3.20 -22.05
N ASP A 163 9.18 3.68 -22.87
CA ASP A 163 9.41 4.88 -23.67
C ASP A 163 8.12 5.64 -24.05
N LEU A 164 8.28 6.93 -24.36
CA LEU A 164 7.25 7.81 -24.91
C LEU A 164 7.31 7.78 -26.44
N LEU A 165 6.15 7.77 -27.09
CA LEU A 165 6.03 8.02 -28.53
C LEU A 165 5.85 9.52 -28.74
N TYR A 166 6.89 10.17 -29.26
CA TYR A 166 6.96 11.61 -29.43
C TYR A 166 7.62 11.97 -30.76
N GLU A 167 6.93 12.76 -31.58
CA GLU A 167 7.43 13.23 -32.87
C GLU A 167 6.75 14.57 -33.22
N ASP A 168 7.50 15.49 -33.81
CA ASP A 168 7.02 16.80 -34.26
C ASP A 168 6.25 17.63 -33.22
N GLY A 169 6.62 17.52 -31.94
CA GLY A 169 5.97 18.29 -30.87
C GLY A 169 4.69 17.65 -30.32
N LYS A 170 4.34 16.43 -30.74
CA LYS A 170 3.15 15.70 -30.30
C LYS A 170 3.53 14.40 -29.60
N ALA A 171 2.94 14.15 -28.44
CA ALA A 171 2.94 12.82 -27.84
C ALA A 171 1.73 12.04 -28.34
N TYR A 172 1.93 10.78 -28.75
CA TYR A 172 0.86 9.96 -29.33
C TYR A 172 0.82 8.53 -28.80
N GLY A 173 1.55 8.21 -27.73
CA GLY A 173 1.44 6.94 -27.05
C GLY A 173 2.65 6.60 -26.20
N VAL A 174 2.70 5.36 -25.74
CA VAL A 174 3.86 4.81 -25.02
C VAL A 174 4.18 3.39 -25.47
N ALA A 175 5.46 3.04 -25.46
CA ALA A 175 5.93 1.68 -25.61
C ALA A 175 6.11 1.06 -24.22
N ALA A 176 5.50 -0.09 -23.99
CA ALA A 176 5.52 -0.76 -22.69
C ALA A 176 5.66 -2.27 -22.85
N TYR A 177 6.00 -2.94 -21.74
CA TYR A 177 6.02 -4.41 -21.70
C TYR A 177 5.44 -4.93 -20.40
N ASN A 178 4.79 -6.10 -20.47
CA ASN A 178 4.28 -6.80 -19.30
C ASN A 178 5.45 -7.40 -18.50
N ILE A 179 5.52 -7.09 -17.21
CA ILE A 179 6.62 -7.51 -16.32
C ILE A 179 6.57 -9.02 -16.05
N ARG A 180 5.39 -9.64 -16.17
CA ARG A 180 5.20 -11.08 -15.90
C ARG A 180 5.78 -11.96 -16.99
N ASP A 181 5.66 -11.58 -18.26
CA ASP A 181 6.02 -12.42 -19.40
C ASP A 181 6.89 -11.70 -20.45
N SER A 182 7.31 -10.46 -20.17
CA SER A 182 8.05 -9.59 -21.09
C SER A 182 7.35 -9.30 -22.42
N LYS A 183 6.03 -9.53 -22.57
CA LYS A 183 5.31 -9.26 -23.82
C LYS A 183 5.31 -7.75 -24.11
N PRO A 184 5.85 -7.28 -25.25
CA PRO A 184 5.85 -5.87 -25.62
C PRO A 184 4.49 -5.44 -26.20
N ALA A 185 4.14 -4.18 -25.99
CA ALA A 185 2.99 -3.53 -26.63
C ALA A 185 3.21 -2.02 -26.81
N ILE A 186 2.43 -1.44 -27.70
CA ILE A 186 2.26 0.01 -27.84
C ILE A 186 0.86 0.36 -27.35
N PHE A 187 0.77 1.42 -26.55
CA PHE A 187 -0.49 2.04 -26.15
C PHE A 187 -0.59 3.39 -26.87
N ASN A 188 -1.25 3.40 -28.03
CA ASN A 188 -1.42 4.57 -28.90
C ASN A 188 -2.66 5.36 -28.44
N ALA A 189 -2.49 6.65 -28.18
CA ALA A 189 -3.56 7.50 -27.67
C ALA A 189 -3.46 8.93 -28.19
N LYS A 190 -4.57 9.66 -28.09
CA LYS A 190 -4.61 11.09 -28.46
C LYS A 190 -4.02 11.97 -27.37
N VAL A 191 -4.25 11.61 -26.10
CA VAL A 191 -3.70 12.29 -24.93
C VAL A 191 -3.01 11.31 -23.98
N ILE A 192 -1.87 11.69 -23.44
CA ILE A 192 -1.02 10.88 -22.58
C ILE A 192 -0.71 11.67 -21.31
N MET A 193 -0.80 11.04 -20.15
CA MET A 193 -0.38 11.66 -18.89
C MET A 193 0.65 10.82 -18.14
N PHE A 194 1.73 11.44 -17.69
CA PHE A 194 2.66 10.83 -16.72
C PHE A 194 2.29 11.21 -15.28
N ALA A 195 2.14 10.20 -14.43
CA ALA A 195 1.84 10.29 -13.00
C ALA A 195 2.65 9.25 -12.19
N THR A 196 3.96 9.19 -12.45
CA THR A 196 4.83 8.07 -12.05
C THR A 196 5.49 8.22 -10.67
N GLY A 197 5.24 9.31 -9.96
CA GLY A 197 5.87 9.62 -8.66
C GLY A 197 7.33 10.12 -8.78
N GLY A 198 7.97 10.36 -7.64
CA GLY A 198 9.30 10.96 -7.55
C GLY A 198 10.50 10.04 -7.83
N HIS A 199 11.69 10.54 -7.46
CA HIS A 199 12.98 9.93 -7.81
C HIS A 199 13.95 9.80 -6.63
N ALA A 200 13.46 9.83 -5.38
CA ALA A 200 14.34 9.79 -4.21
C ALA A 200 15.10 8.46 -4.04
N ARG A 201 14.76 7.40 -4.79
CA ARG A 201 15.56 6.15 -4.82
C ARG A 201 16.97 6.33 -5.40
N ALA A 202 17.28 7.50 -5.96
CA ALA A 202 18.66 7.89 -6.26
C ALA A 202 19.52 8.06 -4.99
N TYR A 203 18.93 8.21 -3.81
CA TYR A 203 19.63 8.37 -2.52
C TYR A 203 19.62 7.08 -1.72
N ARG A 204 20.65 6.86 -0.90
CA ARG A 204 20.76 5.70 0.00
C ARG A 204 19.69 5.79 1.09
N PHE A 205 19.72 6.86 1.87
CA PHE A 205 18.72 7.13 2.89
C PHE A 205 17.55 7.87 2.25
N ASN A 206 16.49 7.12 1.95
CA ASN A 206 15.25 7.67 1.41
C ASN A 206 14.03 6.96 2.02
N SER A 207 12.92 7.68 2.07
CA SER A 207 11.63 7.17 2.58
C SER A 207 10.71 6.66 1.47
N ASN A 208 11.15 6.75 0.22
CA ASN A 208 10.33 6.44 -0.95
C ASN A 208 10.10 4.95 -1.12
N ALA A 209 9.00 4.54 -1.75
CA ALA A 209 8.81 3.15 -2.15
C ALA A 209 9.90 2.71 -3.16
N HIS A 210 10.12 1.41 -3.30
CA HIS A 210 11.13 0.87 -4.25
C HIS A 210 10.84 1.26 -5.70
N ALA A 211 9.58 1.54 -6.03
CA ALA A 211 9.16 1.95 -7.36
C ALA A 211 9.46 3.42 -7.73
N ASN A 212 9.88 4.28 -6.79
CA ASN A 212 10.10 5.71 -7.07
C ASN A 212 11.49 5.97 -7.66
N THR A 213 11.69 5.53 -8.90
CA THR A 213 12.99 5.49 -9.59
C THR A 213 13.17 6.62 -10.61
N GLY A 214 12.21 7.53 -10.77
CA GLY A 214 12.29 8.63 -11.73
C GLY A 214 12.25 8.19 -13.21
N ASP A 215 11.56 7.09 -13.52
CA ASP A 215 11.56 6.48 -14.86
C ASP A 215 11.07 7.46 -15.95
N SER A 216 9.97 8.16 -15.70
CA SER A 216 9.40 9.15 -16.63
C SER A 216 10.32 10.32 -16.88
N LEU A 217 11.04 10.79 -15.85
CA LEU A 217 11.99 11.89 -15.97
C LEU A 217 13.12 11.51 -16.94
N SER A 218 13.60 10.27 -16.85
CA SER A 218 14.57 9.73 -17.80
C SER A 218 13.97 9.60 -19.20
N ILE A 219 12.73 9.12 -19.35
CA ILE A 219 12.05 9.03 -20.65
C ILE A 219 11.97 10.41 -21.31
N VAL A 220 11.43 11.41 -20.60
CA VAL A 220 11.26 12.79 -21.09
C VAL A 220 12.62 13.39 -21.49
N ALA A 221 13.63 13.29 -20.63
CA ALA A 221 14.96 13.81 -20.93
C ALA A 221 15.62 13.15 -22.16
N ARG A 222 15.40 11.85 -22.40
CA ARG A 222 15.93 11.15 -23.59
C ARG A 222 15.32 11.62 -24.90
N HIS A 223 14.12 12.20 -24.86
CA HIS A 223 13.46 12.83 -26.02
C HIS A 223 13.82 14.32 -26.17
N GLY A 224 14.78 14.82 -25.39
CA GLY A 224 15.24 16.21 -25.45
C GLY A 224 14.25 17.22 -24.88
N LEU A 225 13.22 16.74 -24.15
CA LEU A 225 12.29 17.59 -23.43
C LEU A 225 12.90 18.02 -22.08
N PRO A 226 12.55 19.22 -21.57
CA PRO A 226 13.14 19.76 -20.36
C PRO A 226 12.69 19.02 -19.10
N LEU A 227 13.53 19.09 -18.08
CA LEU A 227 13.17 18.87 -16.68
C LEU A 227 13.44 20.18 -15.93
N GLU A 228 12.67 20.43 -14.89
CA GLU A 228 12.73 21.67 -14.10
C GLU A 228 13.03 21.35 -12.63
N ASP A 229 13.83 22.20 -11.98
CA ASP A 229 14.06 22.21 -10.53
C ASP A 229 14.55 20.88 -9.93
N MET A 230 15.27 20.07 -10.72
CA MET A 230 15.71 18.72 -10.34
C MET A 230 16.67 18.68 -9.13
N GLU A 231 17.30 19.81 -8.79
CA GLU A 231 18.12 19.98 -7.60
C GLU A 231 17.31 20.12 -6.30
N PHE A 232 16.02 20.46 -6.40
CA PHE A 232 15.12 20.62 -5.27
C PHE A 232 14.56 19.26 -4.84
N VAL A 233 15.33 18.62 -3.94
CA VAL A 233 14.97 17.38 -3.24
C VAL A 233 14.82 17.70 -1.75
N GLN A 234 13.62 17.46 -1.19
CA GLN A 234 13.37 17.69 0.23
C GLN A 234 13.87 16.51 1.06
N PHE A 235 14.54 16.82 2.16
CA PHE A 235 14.96 15.84 3.18
C PHE A 235 14.08 15.97 4.42
N HIS A 236 13.43 14.86 4.79
CA HIS A 236 12.66 14.76 6.04
C HIS A 236 13.62 14.48 7.21
N PRO A 237 13.47 15.16 8.37
CA PRO A 237 14.42 15.04 9.47
C PRO A 237 14.35 13.70 10.21
N SER A 238 13.20 13.00 10.15
CA SER A 238 12.88 11.82 10.96
C SER A 238 12.65 10.56 10.10
N GLY A 239 13.61 10.16 9.28
CA GLY A 239 13.63 8.79 8.77
C GLY A 239 14.32 7.87 9.78
N LEU A 240 13.87 6.63 9.98
CA LEU A 240 14.55 5.66 10.84
C LEU A 240 16.00 5.48 10.38
N GLY A 241 16.94 5.60 11.33
CA GLY A 241 18.36 5.38 11.11
C GLY A 241 18.62 4.05 10.41
N GLY A 242 19.53 4.04 9.44
CA GLY A 242 19.80 2.89 8.56
C GLY A 242 18.81 2.77 7.39
N SER A 243 17.53 2.55 7.68
CA SER A 243 16.55 2.18 6.64
C SER A 243 15.96 3.35 5.85
N GLY A 244 15.86 4.55 6.45
CA GLY A 244 15.17 5.71 5.90
C GLY A 244 13.63 5.63 5.95
N VAL A 245 13.06 4.57 6.53
CA VAL A 245 11.60 4.43 6.71
C VAL A 245 11.06 5.62 7.51
N LEU A 246 9.99 6.24 7.03
CA LEU A 246 9.51 7.49 7.61
C LEU A 246 8.95 7.28 9.04
N ILE A 247 9.41 8.09 9.98
CA ILE A 247 8.70 8.40 11.23
C ILE A 247 8.00 9.74 11.01
N SER A 248 6.67 9.74 11.14
CA SER A 248 5.86 10.94 10.94
C SER A 248 6.35 12.10 11.79
N GLU A 249 6.30 13.30 11.22
CA GLU A 249 6.55 14.57 11.91
C GLU A 249 5.69 14.75 13.17
N ALA A 250 4.56 14.03 13.26
CA ALA A 250 3.76 13.94 14.47
C ALA A 250 4.59 13.54 15.72
N ALA A 251 5.64 12.72 15.58
CA ALA A 251 6.50 12.36 16.71
C ALA A 251 7.16 13.58 17.38
N ARG A 252 7.60 14.57 16.58
CA ARG A 252 8.12 15.85 17.09
C ARG A 252 6.98 16.74 17.58
N GLY A 253 5.86 16.75 16.84
CA GLY A 253 4.66 17.52 17.18
C GLY A 253 4.07 17.18 18.54
N GLU A 254 4.07 15.90 18.93
CA GLU A 254 3.58 15.41 20.24
C GLU A 254 4.61 15.60 21.37
N GLY A 255 5.82 16.10 21.08
CA GLY A 255 6.82 16.46 22.09
C GLY A 255 8.15 15.72 22.01
N GLY A 256 8.40 14.92 20.98
CA GLY A 256 9.66 14.19 20.80
C GLY A 256 10.89 15.11 20.80
N ARG A 257 11.91 14.76 21.60
CA ARG A 257 13.12 15.57 21.84
C ARG A 257 14.33 14.99 21.13
N LEU A 258 15.16 15.84 20.53
CA LEU A 258 16.31 15.37 19.75
C LEU A 258 17.62 15.45 20.55
N TYR A 259 18.33 14.32 20.61
CA TYR A 259 19.59 14.17 21.35
C TYR A 259 20.73 13.62 20.48
N ASN A 260 21.93 14.13 20.68
CA ASN A 260 23.15 13.64 20.04
C ASN A 260 23.84 12.54 20.89
N SER A 261 24.99 12.03 20.45
CA SER A 261 25.73 10.99 21.19
C SER A 261 26.32 11.44 22.53
N LEU A 262 26.39 12.75 22.78
CA LEU A 262 26.83 13.33 24.05
C LEU A 262 25.67 13.50 25.05
N GLY A 263 24.44 13.17 24.66
CA GLY A 263 23.24 13.39 25.46
C GLY A 263 22.75 14.84 25.46
N GLU A 264 23.25 15.68 24.56
CA GLU A 264 22.85 17.09 24.45
C GLU A 264 21.56 17.22 23.65
N ARG A 265 20.60 18.03 24.15
CA ARG A 265 19.40 18.42 23.40
C ARG A 265 19.73 19.48 22.37
N PHE A 266 20.39 19.07 21.30
CA PHE A 266 21.13 19.97 20.41
C PHE A 266 20.27 21.03 19.70
N MET A 267 18.94 20.84 19.57
CA MET A 267 18.09 21.87 18.94
C MET A 267 18.07 23.20 19.68
N GLU A 268 18.42 23.24 20.97
CA GLU A 268 18.61 24.49 21.74
C GLU A 268 19.66 25.41 21.10
N LYS A 269 20.68 24.82 20.46
CA LYS A 269 21.75 25.54 19.76
C LYS A 269 21.31 26.07 18.39
N TYR A 270 20.50 25.29 17.66
CA TYR A 270 20.17 25.58 16.26
C TYR A 270 18.89 26.41 16.09
N ALA A 271 17.91 26.23 16.98
CA ALA A 271 16.61 26.90 16.91
C ALA A 271 16.04 27.14 18.33
N PRO A 272 16.64 28.01 19.16
CA PRO A 272 16.28 28.15 20.58
C PRO A 272 14.81 28.51 20.84
N ASN A 273 14.14 29.17 19.90
CA ASN A 273 12.73 29.55 20.03
C ASN A 273 11.77 28.42 19.62
N ALA A 274 12.08 27.73 18.51
CA ALA A 274 11.17 26.76 17.89
C ALA A 274 11.49 25.30 18.25
N MET A 275 12.71 25.03 18.72
CA MET A 275 13.19 23.71 19.13
C MET A 275 12.94 22.65 18.05
N GLU A 276 12.44 21.46 18.40
CA GLU A 276 12.11 20.39 17.46
C GLU A 276 10.93 20.72 16.52
N LEU A 277 10.21 21.82 16.75
CA LEU A 277 9.13 22.33 15.91
C LEU A 277 9.61 23.34 14.87
N ALA A 278 10.94 23.57 14.75
CA ALA A 278 11.50 24.32 13.64
C ALA A 278 11.14 23.68 12.28
N SER A 279 11.34 24.44 11.20
CA SER A 279 11.07 23.96 9.83
C SER A 279 11.89 22.71 9.49
N ARG A 280 11.35 21.86 8.61
CA ARG A 280 11.99 20.60 8.20
C ARG A 280 13.43 20.79 7.76
N ASP A 281 13.69 21.83 6.96
CA ASP A 281 15.03 22.18 6.51
C ASP A 281 15.98 22.48 7.68
N VAL A 282 15.56 23.32 8.64
CA VAL A 282 16.38 23.67 9.81
C VAL A 282 16.71 22.43 10.65
N VAL A 283 15.74 21.56 10.92
CA VAL A 283 15.95 20.34 11.70
C VAL A 283 16.84 19.35 10.94
N SER A 284 16.61 19.14 9.64
CA SER A 284 17.43 18.26 8.81
C SER A 284 18.89 18.73 8.72
N ARG A 285 19.12 20.03 8.58
CA ARG A 285 20.48 20.62 8.62
C ARG A 285 21.13 20.45 9.99
N ALA A 286 20.39 20.64 11.09
CA ALA A 286 20.91 20.45 12.44
C ALA A 286 21.36 19.00 12.67
N ILE A 287 20.51 18.03 12.30
CA ILE A 287 20.83 16.59 12.38
C ILE A 287 22.11 16.27 11.58
N MET A 288 22.16 16.72 10.33
CA MET A 288 23.33 16.46 9.47
C MET A 288 24.60 17.13 10.00
N GLU A 289 24.49 18.31 10.62
CA GLU A 289 25.63 18.99 11.21
C GLU A 289 26.16 18.26 12.46
N GLU A 290 25.28 17.75 13.33
CA GLU A 290 25.67 16.91 14.47
C GLU A 290 26.42 15.66 14.00
N VAL A 291 25.90 14.97 12.98
CA VAL A 291 26.54 13.80 12.36
C VAL A 291 27.92 14.16 11.78
N ARG A 292 28.02 15.26 11.02
CA ARG A 292 29.28 15.73 10.41
C ARG A 292 30.33 16.11 11.44
N GLN A 293 29.92 16.59 12.61
CA GLN A 293 30.81 16.92 13.71
C GLN A 293 31.15 15.70 14.60
N GLY A 294 30.79 14.49 14.17
CA GLY A 294 31.11 13.25 14.88
C GLY A 294 30.26 12.98 16.12
N ARG A 295 29.13 13.70 16.27
CA ARG A 295 28.19 13.55 17.40
C ARG A 295 26.95 12.72 17.06
N GLY A 296 26.99 11.95 15.97
CA GLY A 296 25.94 11.02 15.61
C GLY A 296 25.91 9.77 16.51
N VAL A 297 24.74 9.12 16.55
CA VAL A 297 24.47 7.84 17.22
C VAL A 297 24.27 6.72 16.20
N GLY A 298 24.06 5.50 16.69
CA GLY A 298 23.93 4.30 15.87
C GLY A 298 25.28 3.74 15.43
N LYS A 299 25.27 2.52 14.86
CA LYS A 299 26.51 1.80 14.51
C LYS A 299 27.35 2.50 13.44
N ASP A 300 26.72 3.28 12.56
CA ASP A 300 27.37 4.04 11.50
C ASP A 300 27.61 5.52 11.87
N GLY A 301 27.18 5.95 13.06
CA GLY A 301 27.24 7.34 13.49
C GLY A 301 26.45 8.30 12.59
N GLN A 302 25.51 7.81 11.78
CA GLN A 302 24.74 8.62 10.81
C GLN A 302 23.35 9.02 11.33
N SER A 303 23.04 8.74 12.61
CA SER A 303 21.74 9.01 13.21
C SER A 303 21.84 9.99 14.38
N VAL A 304 20.69 10.44 14.89
CA VAL A 304 20.51 11.07 16.21
C VAL A 304 19.37 10.35 16.96
N ASN A 305 19.23 10.58 18.26
CA ASN A 305 18.12 10.03 19.02
C ASN A 305 16.90 10.96 18.95
N ILE A 306 15.71 10.38 18.80
CA ILE A 306 14.44 11.04 19.16
C ILE A 306 13.83 10.32 20.36
N ASP A 307 13.61 11.08 21.43
CA ASP A 307 13.12 10.57 22.71
C ASP A 307 11.67 11.02 22.95
N LEU A 308 10.77 10.03 23.05
CA LEU A 308 9.36 10.20 23.39
C LEU A 308 9.01 9.56 24.74
N THR A 309 9.97 8.98 25.46
CA THR A 309 9.74 8.18 26.69
C THR A 309 9.15 9.00 27.85
N HIS A 310 9.24 10.32 27.78
CA HIS A 310 8.68 11.25 28.74
C HIS A 310 7.18 11.57 28.51
N LEU A 311 6.62 11.17 27.37
CA LEU A 311 5.21 11.33 27.07
C LEU A 311 4.37 10.25 27.78
N ASP A 312 3.08 10.53 27.97
CA ASP A 312 2.14 9.50 28.43
C ASP A 312 2.10 8.35 27.40
N PRO A 313 2.31 7.08 27.81
CA PRO A 313 2.22 5.92 26.91
C PRO A 313 0.95 5.88 26.07
N GLU A 314 -0.17 6.37 26.60
CA GLU A 314 -1.45 6.40 25.87
C GLU A 314 -1.38 7.28 24.62
N ILE A 315 -0.60 8.37 24.63
CA ILE A 315 -0.40 9.22 23.44
C ILE A 315 0.27 8.41 22.32
N ILE A 316 1.30 7.64 22.64
CA ILE A 316 2.03 6.83 21.66
C ILE A 316 1.12 5.71 21.15
N LEU A 317 0.37 5.03 22.02
CA LEU A 317 -0.51 3.92 21.66
C LEU A 317 -1.73 4.35 20.84
N THR A 318 -2.24 5.57 21.04
CA THR A 318 -3.45 6.04 20.37
C THR A 318 -3.17 6.90 19.13
N ARG A 319 -2.14 7.76 19.18
CA ARG A 319 -1.85 8.74 18.12
C ARG A 319 -0.69 8.35 17.21
N LEU A 320 0.27 7.57 17.72
CA LEU A 320 1.48 7.17 16.99
C LEU A 320 1.66 5.63 16.89
N PRO A 321 0.60 4.80 16.77
CA PRO A 321 0.73 3.35 16.83
C PRO A 321 1.59 2.78 15.70
N GLU A 322 1.42 3.23 14.44
CA GLU A 322 2.23 2.72 13.33
C GLU A 322 3.70 3.12 13.47
N LEU A 323 4.00 4.29 14.05
CA LEU A 323 5.38 4.74 14.26
C LEU A 323 6.11 3.82 15.27
N ARG A 324 5.43 3.44 16.35
CA ARG A 324 5.95 2.47 17.32
C ARG A 324 6.21 1.12 16.67
N GLU A 325 5.25 0.62 15.90
CA GLU A 325 5.40 -0.66 15.19
C GLU A 325 6.57 -0.64 14.20
N LEU A 326 6.78 0.47 13.48
CA LEU A 326 7.92 0.61 12.56
C LEU A 326 9.25 0.66 13.33
N ALA A 327 9.34 1.40 14.43
CA ALA A 327 10.56 1.42 15.24
C ALA A 327 10.93 0.03 15.78
N ILE A 328 9.95 -0.72 16.29
CA ILE A 328 10.16 -2.10 16.75
C ILE A 328 10.60 -2.98 15.58
N ALA A 329 9.91 -2.92 14.43
CA ALA A 329 10.21 -3.76 13.28
C ALA A 329 11.63 -3.50 12.71
N PHE A 330 12.02 -2.23 12.55
CA PHE A 330 13.25 -1.85 11.84
C PHE A 330 14.47 -1.65 12.74
N GLN A 331 14.29 -1.41 14.04
CA GLN A 331 15.39 -1.15 14.98
C GLN A 331 15.35 -2.04 16.21
N GLY A 332 14.27 -2.81 16.44
CA GLY A 332 14.07 -3.57 17.67
C GLY A 332 13.84 -2.68 18.89
N GLN A 333 13.52 -1.40 18.69
CA GLN A 333 13.40 -0.40 19.76
C GLN A 333 11.94 -0.02 19.99
N ASP A 334 11.50 -0.07 21.25
CA ASP A 334 10.17 0.38 21.66
C ASP A 334 10.25 1.81 22.19
N MET A 335 9.64 2.75 21.46
CA MET A 335 9.60 4.17 21.83
C MET A 335 8.87 4.48 23.15
N LEU A 336 8.21 3.49 23.76
CA LEU A 336 7.71 3.57 25.14
C LEU A 336 8.81 3.40 26.20
N LYS A 337 9.94 2.79 25.84
CA LYS A 337 10.99 2.34 26.78
C LYS A 337 12.32 3.01 26.55
N GLU A 338 12.65 3.31 25.29
CA GLU A 338 13.94 3.88 24.91
C GLU A 338 13.83 4.84 23.71
N PRO A 339 14.76 5.79 23.55
CA PRO A 339 14.86 6.62 22.35
C PRO A 339 15.17 5.78 21.11
N ILE A 340 14.61 6.18 19.97
CA ILE A 340 14.84 5.53 18.67
C ILE A 340 15.81 6.35 17.82
N HIS A 341 16.48 5.71 16.87
CA HIS A 341 17.45 6.39 16.00
C HIS A 341 16.79 6.96 14.75
N ILE A 342 17.05 8.22 14.43
CA ILE A 342 16.58 8.87 13.20
C ILE A 342 17.70 9.59 12.44
N SER A 343 17.52 9.73 11.12
CA SER A 343 18.41 10.41 10.18
C SER A 343 17.64 11.29 9.21
N ALA A 344 18.29 12.37 8.76
CA ALA A 344 17.78 13.17 7.65
C ALA A 344 17.76 12.32 6.36
N THR A 345 16.61 12.26 5.70
CA THR A 345 16.29 11.24 4.70
C THR A 345 15.63 11.88 3.49
N ALA A 346 16.09 11.57 2.27
CA ALA A 346 15.47 12.06 1.04
C ALA A 346 13.99 11.61 0.97
N HIS A 347 13.08 12.54 0.68
CA HIS A 347 11.65 12.31 0.92
C HIS A 347 10.75 12.73 -0.22
N TYR A 348 10.95 13.91 -0.79
CA TYR A 348 10.09 14.42 -1.86
C TYR A 348 10.92 15.03 -2.98
N SER A 349 10.49 14.79 -4.22
CA SER A 349 11.01 15.44 -5.41
C SER A 349 10.12 16.64 -5.76
N MET A 350 10.62 17.86 -5.60
CA MET A 350 9.88 19.06 -6.03
C MET A 350 10.05 19.29 -7.53
N GLY A 351 11.25 19.07 -8.06
CA GLY A 351 11.52 19.10 -9.49
C GLY A 351 10.93 17.92 -10.25
N GLY A 352 10.71 18.11 -11.55
CA GLY A 352 10.07 17.13 -12.42
C GLY A 352 9.86 17.61 -13.84
N ILE A 353 8.84 17.07 -14.50
CA ILE A 353 8.44 17.43 -15.87
C ILE A 353 7.69 18.77 -15.81
N PRO A 354 8.21 19.85 -16.43
CA PRO A 354 7.58 21.16 -16.36
C PRO A 354 6.21 21.17 -17.05
N THR A 355 5.24 21.79 -16.42
CA THR A 355 3.86 21.85 -16.94
C THR A 355 3.24 23.24 -16.83
N THR A 356 2.18 23.48 -17.59
CA THR A 356 1.28 24.64 -17.40
C THR A 356 0.38 24.41 -16.17
N ILE A 357 -0.35 25.44 -15.74
CA ILE A 357 -1.40 25.30 -14.70
C ILE A 357 -2.49 24.29 -15.09
N ASN A 358 -2.64 23.97 -16.37
CA ASN A 358 -3.55 22.94 -16.91
C ASN A 358 -2.89 21.56 -17.05
N CYS A 359 -1.70 21.39 -16.49
CA CYS A 359 -0.91 20.16 -16.49
C CYS A 359 -0.37 19.72 -17.86
N GLU A 360 -0.42 20.58 -18.88
CA GLU A 360 0.17 20.33 -20.20
C GLU A 360 1.69 20.41 -20.10
N VAL A 361 2.41 19.44 -20.65
CA VAL A 361 3.87 19.41 -20.60
C VAL A 361 4.45 20.53 -21.46
N LYS A 362 5.35 21.33 -20.87
CA LYS A 362 6.07 22.40 -21.57
C LYS A 362 7.21 21.81 -22.40
N LYS A 363 7.24 22.12 -23.69
CA LYS A 363 8.39 21.86 -24.57
C LYS A 363 9.49 22.88 -24.33
N ASN A 364 9.10 24.12 -24.08
CA ASN A 364 9.94 25.27 -23.78
C ASN A 364 9.07 26.33 -23.04
N PRO A 365 9.60 27.52 -22.67
CA PRO A 365 8.82 28.52 -21.94
C PRO A 365 7.54 29.03 -22.62
N THR A 366 7.40 28.84 -23.95
CA THR A 366 6.28 29.40 -24.73
C THR A 366 5.40 28.36 -25.41
N GLU A 367 5.87 27.12 -25.59
CA GLU A 367 5.18 26.07 -26.32
C GLU A 367 4.98 24.83 -25.44
N THR A 368 3.83 24.18 -25.59
CA THR A 368 3.51 22.87 -24.99
C THR A 368 3.77 21.73 -25.98
N VAL A 369 3.83 20.52 -25.46
CA VAL A 369 3.80 19.28 -26.24
C VAL A 369 2.34 18.88 -26.42
N GLU A 370 1.84 18.85 -27.66
CA GLU A 370 0.46 18.51 -27.94
C GLU A 370 0.14 17.09 -27.44
N GLY A 371 -0.97 16.95 -26.72
CA GLY A 371 -1.43 15.67 -26.19
C GLY A 371 -0.62 15.13 -25.01
N PHE A 372 0.33 15.88 -24.44
CA PHE A 372 1.14 15.39 -23.32
C PHE A 372 0.89 16.15 -22.03
N TYR A 373 0.60 15.42 -20.97
CA TYR A 373 0.30 15.92 -19.63
C TYR A 373 1.21 15.28 -18.58
N ALA A 374 1.41 15.96 -17.45
CA ALA A 374 2.03 15.35 -16.27
C ALA A 374 1.39 15.90 -14.98
N ALA A 375 1.22 15.05 -13.96
CA ALA A 375 0.64 15.46 -12.68
C ALA A 375 1.19 14.65 -11.50
N GLY A 376 1.19 15.28 -10.32
CA GLY A 376 1.77 14.72 -9.08
C GLY A 376 3.30 14.84 -9.05
N GLU A 377 3.95 14.09 -8.16
CA GLU A 377 5.39 14.24 -7.86
C GLU A 377 6.36 14.05 -9.04
N CYS A 378 5.94 13.50 -10.19
CA CYS A 378 6.80 13.48 -11.38
C CYS A 378 6.73 14.77 -12.21
N SER A 379 5.79 15.66 -11.90
CA SER A 379 5.56 16.92 -12.59
C SER A 379 6.12 18.09 -11.80
N CYS A 380 6.40 19.17 -12.52
CA CYS A 380 6.66 20.48 -11.98
C CYS A 380 5.59 21.41 -12.56
N VAL A 381 4.40 21.45 -11.93
CA VAL A 381 3.50 22.62 -12.04
C VAL A 381 4.13 23.81 -11.27
N SER A 382 5.06 23.49 -10.37
CA SER A 382 5.73 24.34 -9.38
C SER A 382 4.83 25.00 -8.34
N VAL A 383 4.00 24.21 -7.64
CA VAL A 383 3.34 24.69 -6.39
C VAL A 383 4.22 24.58 -5.14
N HIS A 384 5.43 24.03 -5.28
CA HIS A 384 6.33 23.72 -4.16
C HIS A 384 7.63 24.50 -4.16
N GLY A 385 8.06 25.06 -5.31
CA GLY A 385 9.36 25.70 -5.48
C GLY A 385 10.50 24.92 -4.84
N ALA A 386 11.35 25.61 -4.08
CA ALA A 386 12.52 25.00 -3.43
C ALA A 386 12.20 24.15 -2.19
N ASN A 387 10.99 24.25 -1.62
CA ASN A 387 10.65 23.51 -0.41
C ASN A 387 9.14 23.30 -0.25
N ARG A 388 8.75 22.02 -0.29
CA ARG A 388 7.36 21.60 -0.13
C ARG A 388 6.84 21.81 1.30
N LEU A 389 5.68 22.45 1.46
CA LEU A 389 4.96 22.45 2.75
C LEU A 389 4.51 21.02 3.12
N GLY A 390 4.56 20.68 4.42
CA GLY A 390 4.02 19.40 4.92
C GLY A 390 2.55 19.22 4.51
N ALA A 391 2.15 18.01 4.12
CA ALA A 391 0.77 17.68 3.70
C ALA A 391 0.25 18.33 2.39
N ASN A 392 1.04 19.15 1.67
CA ASN A 392 0.66 19.64 0.33
C ASN A 392 0.88 18.61 -0.80
N SER A 393 1.78 17.62 -0.68
CA SER A 393 2.06 16.67 -1.78
C SER A 393 0.86 15.80 -2.16
N VAL A 394 0.13 15.31 -1.15
CA VAL A 394 -1.03 14.44 -1.38
C VAL A 394 -2.19 15.28 -1.94
N LEU A 395 -2.31 16.53 -1.50
CA LEU A 395 -3.25 17.51 -2.05
C LEU A 395 -2.95 17.76 -3.53
N GLU A 396 -1.71 18.12 -3.85
CA GLU A 396 -1.25 18.38 -5.22
C GLU A 396 -1.54 17.17 -6.12
N ALA A 397 -1.12 15.97 -5.72
CA ALA A 397 -1.34 14.77 -6.52
C ALA A 397 -2.84 14.53 -6.80
N LEU A 398 -3.69 14.68 -5.78
CA LEU A 398 -5.14 14.46 -5.93
C LEU A 398 -5.79 15.53 -6.81
N LEU A 399 -5.51 16.80 -6.51
CA LEU A 399 -6.09 17.96 -7.19
C LEU A 399 -5.63 18.06 -8.63
N PHE A 400 -4.32 18.07 -8.88
CA PHE A 400 -3.79 18.22 -10.23
C PHE A 400 -3.99 16.97 -11.08
N GLY A 401 -4.09 15.78 -10.48
CA GLY A 401 -4.54 14.59 -11.21
C GLY A 401 -5.96 14.74 -11.74
N ARG A 402 -6.89 15.16 -10.87
CA ARG A 402 -8.28 15.44 -11.26
C ARG A 402 -8.36 16.57 -12.30
N HIS A 403 -7.64 17.67 -12.06
CA HIS A 403 -7.57 18.83 -12.96
C HIS A 403 -7.00 18.47 -14.33
N ALA A 404 -5.94 17.67 -14.40
CA ALA A 404 -5.40 17.14 -15.65
C ALA A 404 -6.45 16.30 -16.39
N GLY A 405 -7.15 15.40 -15.70
CA GLY A 405 -8.24 14.60 -16.27
C GLY A 405 -9.32 15.47 -16.95
N VAL A 406 -9.78 16.51 -16.27
CA VAL A 406 -10.78 17.46 -16.82
C VAL A 406 -10.24 18.18 -18.06
N ASN A 407 -8.99 18.64 -18.04
CA ASN A 407 -8.38 19.31 -19.20
C ASN A 407 -8.13 18.35 -20.36
N MET A 408 -7.78 17.09 -20.09
CA MET A 408 -7.65 16.04 -21.10
C MET A 408 -9.00 15.73 -21.77
N VAL A 409 -10.10 15.66 -21.00
CA VAL A 409 -11.46 15.53 -21.56
C VAL A 409 -11.77 16.69 -22.50
N LYS A 410 -11.48 17.92 -22.07
CA LYS A 410 -11.68 19.12 -22.88
C LYS A 410 -10.89 19.06 -24.19
N ALA A 411 -9.60 18.70 -24.15
CA ALA A 411 -8.77 18.56 -25.35
C ALA A 411 -9.29 17.48 -26.31
N LEU A 412 -9.81 16.36 -25.77
CA LEU A 412 -10.46 15.31 -26.54
C LEU A 412 -11.75 15.79 -27.22
N ASP A 413 -12.55 16.60 -26.54
CA ASP A 413 -13.79 17.18 -27.08
C ASP A 413 -13.53 18.28 -28.12
N GLU A 414 -12.43 19.03 -27.96
CA GLU A 414 -11.96 20.03 -28.92
C GLU A 414 -11.27 19.43 -30.16
N GLY A 415 -11.05 18.11 -30.17
CA GLY A 415 -10.60 17.37 -31.34
C GLY A 415 -9.09 17.28 -31.51
N VAL A 416 -8.33 17.15 -30.41
CA VAL A 416 -6.89 16.83 -30.45
C VAL A 416 -6.60 15.69 -31.43
N GLU A 417 -5.61 15.89 -32.29
CA GLU A 417 -5.41 15.03 -33.45
C GLU A 417 -4.91 13.64 -33.03
N PHE A 418 -5.41 12.58 -33.67
CA PHE A 418 -4.90 11.22 -33.49
C PHE A 418 -3.78 10.92 -34.49
N LYS A 419 -2.60 10.58 -33.97
CA LYS A 419 -1.49 10.08 -34.78
C LYS A 419 -1.33 8.57 -34.58
N LYS A 420 -1.37 7.83 -35.68
CA LYS A 420 -1.30 6.37 -35.66
C LYS A 420 0.13 5.88 -35.39
N ALA A 421 0.29 5.01 -34.41
CA ALA A 421 1.56 4.36 -34.13
C ALA A 421 1.87 3.24 -35.14
N SER A 422 3.16 2.95 -35.29
CA SER A 422 3.70 1.86 -36.10
C SER A 422 4.50 0.89 -35.22
N LEU A 423 4.82 -0.30 -35.73
CA LEU A 423 5.66 -1.25 -34.99
C LEU A 423 7.08 -0.72 -34.75
N GLU A 424 7.56 0.20 -35.60
CA GLU A 424 8.88 0.83 -35.47
C GLU A 424 8.98 1.69 -34.20
N ASP A 425 7.85 2.20 -33.70
CA ASP A 425 7.80 2.99 -32.47
C ASP A 425 8.21 2.18 -31.23
N ALA A 426 8.09 0.85 -31.28
CA ALA A 426 8.55 -0.03 -30.19
C ALA A 426 10.05 -0.38 -30.31
N GLN A 427 10.70 -0.08 -31.44
CA GLN A 427 12.01 -0.65 -31.77
C GLN A 427 13.08 -0.28 -30.74
N ARG A 428 13.08 0.96 -30.25
CA ARG A 428 14.04 1.41 -29.22
C ARG A 428 13.93 0.58 -27.93
N MET A 429 12.70 0.33 -27.47
CA MET A 429 12.45 -0.52 -26.30
C MET A 429 12.90 -1.96 -26.57
N LEU A 430 12.58 -2.51 -27.75
CA LEU A 430 12.96 -3.88 -28.11
C LEU A 430 14.48 -4.06 -28.15
N ASP A 431 15.19 -3.10 -28.73
CA ASP A 431 16.65 -3.11 -28.82
C ASP A 431 17.30 -3.02 -27.43
N GLU A 432 16.76 -2.18 -26.54
CA GLU A 432 17.23 -2.07 -25.17
C GLU A 432 16.98 -3.37 -24.38
N LEU A 433 15.78 -3.93 -24.47
CA LEU A 433 15.44 -5.21 -23.83
C LEU A 433 16.33 -6.34 -24.34
N ASN A 434 16.54 -6.42 -25.65
CA ASN A 434 17.42 -7.41 -26.26
C ASN A 434 18.86 -7.23 -25.77
N THR A 435 19.38 -6.01 -25.79
CA THR A 435 20.73 -5.68 -25.30
C THR A 435 20.93 -6.13 -23.86
N ILE A 436 19.99 -5.80 -22.97
CA ILE A 436 20.04 -6.19 -21.55
C ILE A 436 19.97 -7.72 -21.41
N LYS A 437 19.09 -8.39 -22.16
CA LYS A 437 18.95 -9.86 -22.13
C LYS A 437 20.19 -10.56 -22.69
N THR A 438 20.85 -10.06 -23.73
CA THR A 438 22.01 -10.72 -24.33
C THR A 438 23.35 -10.28 -23.74
N SER A 439 23.37 -9.21 -22.93
CA SER A 439 24.63 -8.71 -22.37
C SER A 439 25.28 -9.73 -21.43
N ASN A 440 26.59 -9.93 -21.65
CA ASN A 440 27.49 -10.83 -20.93
C ASN A 440 28.62 -10.07 -20.21
N GLY A 441 28.35 -8.82 -19.83
CA GLY A 441 29.31 -8.01 -19.08
C GLY A 441 29.63 -8.56 -17.68
N THR A 442 30.43 -7.81 -16.94
CA THR A 442 30.91 -8.17 -15.59
C THR A 442 30.30 -7.30 -14.49
N GLU A 443 29.67 -6.18 -14.84
CA GLU A 443 29.06 -5.27 -13.88
C GLU A 443 27.67 -5.75 -13.46
N THR A 444 27.29 -5.47 -12.22
CA THR A 444 25.94 -5.73 -11.74
C THR A 444 25.21 -4.42 -11.50
N VAL A 445 23.94 -4.34 -11.91
CA VAL A 445 23.08 -3.16 -11.67
C VAL A 445 22.98 -2.84 -10.18
N ALA A 446 23.01 -3.87 -9.33
CA ALA A 446 23.07 -3.76 -7.88
C ALA A 446 24.25 -2.89 -7.40
N ASN A 447 25.48 -3.25 -7.79
CA ASN A 447 26.68 -2.53 -7.35
C ASN A 447 26.69 -1.09 -7.86
N LEU A 448 26.36 -0.88 -9.14
CA LEU A 448 26.31 0.47 -9.74
C LEU A 448 25.30 1.37 -9.02
N ARG A 449 24.13 0.83 -8.67
CA ARG A 449 23.10 1.56 -7.91
C ARG A 449 23.60 1.92 -6.51
N THR A 450 24.21 0.98 -5.78
CA THR A 450 24.74 1.26 -4.44
C THR A 450 25.80 2.36 -4.48
N GLU A 451 26.70 2.32 -5.48
CA GLU A 451 27.69 3.39 -5.68
C GLU A 451 27.01 4.73 -5.98
N LEU A 452 26.01 4.77 -6.85
CA LEU A 452 25.21 5.98 -7.14
C LEU A 452 24.57 6.52 -5.86
N GLN A 453 23.87 5.66 -5.11
CA GLN A 453 23.13 6.03 -3.91
C GLN A 453 24.03 6.58 -2.80
N ASN A 454 25.18 5.95 -2.59
CA ASN A 454 26.19 6.42 -1.65
C ASN A 454 26.74 7.79 -2.08
N GLY A 455 27.08 7.95 -3.36
CA GLY A 455 27.54 9.22 -3.91
C GLY A 455 26.50 10.33 -3.79
N MET A 456 25.26 10.09 -4.22
CA MET A 456 24.17 11.08 -4.12
C MET A 456 23.94 11.53 -2.68
N THR A 457 23.98 10.61 -1.72
CA THR A 457 23.79 10.92 -0.30
C THR A 457 24.94 11.73 0.28
N ALA A 458 26.18 11.38 -0.07
CA ALA A 458 27.38 12.03 0.46
C ALA A 458 27.65 13.40 -0.19
N ASP A 459 27.48 13.49 -1.51
CA ASP A 459 27.95 14.61 -2.32
C ASP A 459 26.83 15.51 -2.88
N ALA A 460 25.57 15.03 -2.88
CA ALA A 460 24.39 15.78 -3.35
C ALA A 460 23.22 15.75 -2.32
N GLY A 461 23.56 15.59 -1.04
CA GLY A 461 22.63 15.55 0.09
C GLY A 461 22.15 16.94 0.56
N VAL A 462 21.90 17.07 1.86
CA VAL A 462 21.43 18.31 2.51
C VAL A 462 22.43 19.47 2.35
N PHE A 463 23.72 19.20 2.59
CA PHE A 463 24.79 20.18 2.39
C PHE A 463 25.56 19.87 1.10
N ARG A 464 25.82 20.90 0.31
CA ARG A 464 26.48 20.78 -1.00
C ARG A 464 27.55 21.86 -1.12
N THR A 465 28.71 21.48 -1.62
CA THR A 465 29.76 22.39 -2.09
C THR A 465 30.08 22.11 -3.55
N LYS A 466 30.76 23.05 -4.21
CA LYS A 466 31.24 22.85 -5.58
C LYS A 466 32.06 21.55 -5.70
N GLU A 467 32.98 21.32 -4.77
CA GLU A 467 33.86 20.16 -4.77
C GLU A 467 33.09 18.86 -4.61
N SER A 468 32.05 18.83 -3.75
CA SER A 468 31.19 17.63 -3.64
C SER A 468 30.43 17.36 -4.92
N LEU A 469 29.82 18.37 -5.54
CA LEU A 469 29.05 18.19 -6.77
C LEU A 469 29.94 17.77 -7.94
N GLU A 470 31.16 18.32 -8.05
CA GLU A 470 32.14 17.88 -9.06
C GLU A 470 32.58 16.42 -8.87
N ARG A 471 32.73 15.95 -7.63
CA ARG A 471 32.99 14.52 -7.35
C ARG A 471 31.82 13.66 -7.81
N GLN A 472 30.59 14.09 -7.50
CA GLN A 472 29.40 13.35 -7.89
C GLN A 472 29.22 13.27 -9.41
N LEU A 473 29.46 14.38 -10.13
CA LEU A 473 29.43 14.38 -11.59
C LEU A 473 30.44 13.38 -12.18
N LYS A 474 31.68 13.38 -11.70
CA LYS A 474 32.71 12.42 -12.12
C LYS A 474 32.30 10.97 -11.81
N LEU A 475 31.65 10.72 -10.68
CA LEU A 475 31.12 9.41 -10.34
C LEU A 475 30.02 8.98 -11.31
N ILE A 476 29.05 9.84 -11.60
CA ILE A 476 27.96 9.58 -12.55
C ILE A 476 28.54 9.22 -13.93
N ASP A 477 29.50 9.99 -14.45
CA ASP A 477 30.16 9.70 -15.73
C ASP A 477 30.83 8.32 -15.75
N LYS A 478 31.47 7.94 -14.65
CA LYS A 478 32.08 6.62 -14.50
C LYS A 478 31.02 5.51 -14.46
N LEU A 479 29.93 5.72 -13.73
CA LEU A 479 28.84 4.75 -13.61
C LEU A 479 28.12 4.56 -14.94
N LEU A 480 27.86 5.62 -15.71
CA LEU A 480 27.25 5.54 -17.05
C LEU A 480 28.11 4.72 -18.03
N LYS A 481 29.45 4.88 -17.98
CA LYS A 481 30.36 4.06 -18.80
C LYS A 481 30.31 2.58 -18.40
N ARG A 482 30.30 2.29 -17.10
CA ARG A 482 30.22 0.92 -16.57
C ARG A 482 28.86 0.27 -16.81
N PHE A 483 27.79 1.06 -16.83
CA PHE A 483 26.43 0.59 -17.10
C PHE A 483 26.32 -0.09 -18.47
N LYS A 484 27.14 0.29 -19.45
CA LYS A 484 27.20 -0.39 -20.76
C LYS A 484 27.70 -1.84 -20.69
N ASN A 485 28.36 -2.22 -19.60
CA ASN A 485 28.95 -3.54 -19.37
C ASN A 485 28.20 -4.34 -18.29
N ILE A 486 26.90 -4.08 -18.09
CA ILE A 486 26.09 -4.81 -17.10
C ILE A 486 25.77 -6.22 -17.58
N ARG A 487 25.54 -7.13 -16.62
CA ARG A 487 24.91 -8.44 -16.86
C ARG A 487 23.76 -8.67 -15.88
N ILE A 488 22.69 -9.27 -16.38
CA ILE A 488 21.62 -9.85 -15.56
C ILE A 488 21.77 -11.38 -15.54
N ASP A 489 21.51 -12.01 -14.39
CA ASP A 489 21.66 -13.47 -14.24
C ASP A 489 20.37 -14.21 -14.63
N ASP A 490 19.20 -13.62 -14.36
CA ASP A 490 17.92 -14.14 -14.84
C ASP A 490 17.69 -13.66 -16.29
N LYS A 491 17.59 -14.60 -17.23
CA LYS A 491 17.33 -14.35 -18.65
C LYS A 491 15.92 -14.79 -19.05
N SER A 492 15.10 -15.26 -18.11
CA SER A 492 13.72 -15.67 -18.35
C SER A 492 12.84 -14.47 -18.71
N ASN A 493 11.63 -14.74 -19.18
CA ASN A 493 10.66 -13.71 -19.53
C ASN A 493 9.90 -13.18 -18.30
N THR A 494 9.91 -13.93 -17.20
CA THR A 494 9.40 -13.56 -15.87
C THR A 494 10.43 -12.73 -15.08
N ASN A 495 10.80 -11.57 -15.62
CA ASN A 495 11.87 -10.74 -15.04
C ASN A 495 11.35 -9.74 -14.00
N LEU A 496 11.54 -10.06 -12.73
CA LEU A 496 11.46 -9.07 -11.65
C LEU A 496 12.86 -8.50 -11.35
N LYS A 497 12.98 -7.20 -11.64
CA LYS A 497 14.21 -6.40 -11.72
C LYS A 497 15.11 -6.54 -10.49
N LYS A 498 16.42 -6.38 -10.72
CA LYS A 498 17.45 -6.53 -9.69
C LYS A 498 17.64 -5.30 -8.78
N GLU A 499 17.41 -5.34 -7.46
CA GLU A 499 17.77 -4.27 -6.52
C GLU A 499 18.33 -4.71 -5.15
N HIS A 500 19.64 -4.57 -4.99
CA HIS A 500 20.37 -4.83 -3.75
C HIS A 500 20.48 -3.57 -2.88
N ILE A 501 20.42 -3.75 -1.56
CA ILE A 501 20.96 -2.83 -0.54
C ILE A 501 21.91 -3.70 0.28
N LYS A 502 23.14 -3.22 0.46
CA LYS A 502 24.19 -3.89 1.24
C LYS A 502 24.33 -3.14 2.54
N GLU A 503 23.94 -3.75 3.66
CA GLU A 503 24.26 -3.26 4.99
C GLU A 503 25.23 -4.27 5.62
N GLY A 504 26.46 -3.81 5.89
CA GLY A 504 27.48 -4.62 6.52
C GLY A 504 27.11 -4.86 7.99
N MET A 505 26.97 -6.12 8.38
CA MET A 505 26.70 -6.53 9.76
C MET A 505 27.90 -7.31 10.31
N MET A 506 28.46 -6.84 11.43
CA MET A 506 29.19 -7.68 12.37
C MET A 506 28.88 -7.19 13.80
N SER A 507 27.78 -7.69 14.38
CA SER A 507 27.66 -7.96 15.82
C SER A 507 26.42 -8.85 16.08
N ASP A 508 26.57 -9.88 16.92
CA ASP A 508 25.63 -10.98 17.23
C ASP A 508 24.78 -11.48 16.06
N THR A 509 25.37 -12.40 15.28
CA THR A 509 24.68 -13.13 14.21
C THR A 509 24.38 -14.56 14.65
N ARG A 510 23.23 -15.08 14.21
CA ARG A 510 22.84 -16.49 14.37
C ARG A 510 22.96 -17.19 13.02
N LYS A 511 23.58 -18.37 12.99
CA LYS A 511 23.59 -19.20 11.78
C LYS A 511 22.23 -19.88 11.61
N VAL A 512 21.67 -19.73 10.42
CA VAL A 512 20.31 -20.16 10.11
C VAL A 512 20.29 -20.88 8.76
N THR A 513 19.55 -21.99 8.72
CA THR A 513 19.19 -22.68 7.49
C THR A 513 17.85 -22.14 7.00
N ILE A 514 17.84 -21.54 5.81
CA ILE A 514 16.60 -21.08 5.16
C ILE A 514 16.22 -22.04 4.04
N LYS A 515 15.05 -22.67 4.15
CA LYS A 515 14.41 -23.45 3.08
C LYS A 515 13.44 -22.56 2.32
N ALA A 516 13.83 -22.09 1.14
CA ALA A 516 12.94 -21.30 0.29
C ALA A 516 12.23 -22.20 -0.73
N PHE A 517 10.90 -22.08 -0.81
CA PHE A 517 10.10 -22.67 -1.88
C PHE A 517 10.51 -22.08 -3.24
N ARG A 518 10.76 -22.96 -4.20
CA ARG A 518 11.15 -22.64 -5.58
C ARG A 518 10.18 -23.27 -6.54
N PHE A 519 9.75 -22.47 -7.52
CA PHE A 519 8.87 -22.91 -8.59
C PHE A 519 8.88 -21.87 -9.71
N ASN A 520 8.85 -22.31 -10.96
CA ASN A 520 8.57 -21.48 -12.10
C ASN A 520 7.58 -22.21 -13.01
N ALA A 521 6.37 -21.67 -13.15
CA ALA A 521 5.30 -22.29 -13.94
C ALA A 521 5.67 -22.49 -15.43
N GLU A 522 6.64 -21.74 -15.95
CA GLU A 522 7.11 -21.86 -17.34
C GLU A 522 8.07 -23.04 -17.55
N THR A 523 8.84 -23.44 -16.54
CA THR A 523 9.97 -24.36 -16.69
C THR A 523 9.91 -25.60 -15.81
N ASP A 524 9.23 -25.52 -14.67
CA ASP A 524 9.30 -26.53 -13.62
C ASP A 524 8.05 -27.41 -13.62
N TYR A 525 8.24 -28.72 -13.54
CA TYR A 525 7.13 -29.67 -13.43
C TYR A 525 6.54 -29.74 -12.01
N LEU A 526 7.38 -29.65 -10.98
CA LEU A 526 6.99 -29.68 -9.57
C LEU A 526 7.80 -28.66 -8.76
N PRO A 527 7.20 -28.06 -7.72
CA PRO A 527 7.94 -27.19 -6.81
C PRO A 527 8.97 -27.99 -6.00
N TYR A 528 10.03 -27.31 -5.57
CA TYR A 528 11.09 -27.86 -4.73
C TYR A 528 11.54 -26.84 -3.69
N TYR A 529 12.33 -27.26 -2.70
CA TYR A 529 12.94 -26.34 -1.73
C TYR A 529 14.44 -26.24 -1.98
N LYS A 530 14.94 -25.01 -1.96
CA LYS A 530 16.38 -24.73 -2.00
C LYS A 530 16.82 -24.21 -0.64
N GLN A 531 17.93 -24.75 -0.14
CA GLN A 531 18.50 -24.37 1.14
C GLN A 531 19.56 -23.29 0.98
N TYR A 532 19.55 -22.33 1.89
CA TYR A 532 20.53 -21.26 2.00
C TYR A 532 21.02 -21.20 3.44
N GLU A 533 22.34 -21.23 3.62
CA GLU A 533 22.98 -21.02 4.91
C GLU A 533 23.34 -19.55 5.03
N MET A 534 22.82 -18.89 6.06
CA MET A 534 22.98 -17.46 6.25
C MET A 534 23.27 -17.13 7.71
N GLU A 535 24.13 -16.12 7.91
CA GLU A 535 24.24 -15.45 9.19
C GLU A 535 23.20 -14.33 9.24
N VAL A 536 22.28 -14.44 10.21
CA VAL A 536 21.15 -13.54 10.42
C VAL A 536 21.44 -12.69 11.65
N GLY A 537 21.42 -11.37 11.51
CA GLY A 537 21.57 -10.45 12.63
C GLY A 537 20.25 -10.11 13.30
N LYS A 538 20.35 -9.57 14.52
CA LYS A 538 19.18 -9.31 15.38
C LYS A 538 18.10 -8.37 14.82
N ASP A 539 18.49 -7.44 13.97
CA ASP A 539 17.62 -6.39 13.45
C ASP A 539 17.10 -6.72 12.03
N GLU A 540 17.44 -7.90 11.48
CA GLU A 540 17.03 -8.27 10.12
C GLU A 540 15.56 -8.71 10.04
N LEU A 541 14.85 -8.16 9.07
CA LEU A 541 13.49 -8.57 8.73
C LEU A 541 13.51 -9.75 7.76
N ILE A 542 12.41 -10.49 7.68
CA ILE A 542 12.22 -11.55 6.67
C ILE A 542 12.43 -11.00 5.25
N LEU A 543 12.00 -9.76 4.98
CA LEU A 543 12.23 -9.11 3.68
C LEU A 543 13.72 -8.94 3.39
N ASP A 544 14.55 -8.64 4.39
CA ASP A 544 16.00 -8.50 4.20
C ASP A 544 16.64 -9.85 3.84
N LEU A 545 16.15 -10.94 4.43
CA LEU A 545 16.57 -12.30 4.05
C LEU A 545 16.13 -12.65 2.62
N LEU A 546 14.90 -12.34 2.21
CA LEU A 546 14.45 -12.50 0.82
C LEU A 546 15.29 -11.68 -0.16
N ASN A 547 15.68 -10.46 0.26
CA ASN A 547 16.58 -9.60 -0.51
C ASN A 547 17.94 -10.30 -0.69
N ARG A 548 18.57 -10.73 0.41
CA ARG A 548 19.89 -11.39 0.37
C ARG A 548 19.86 -12.66 -0.47
N ILE A 549 18.83 -13.51 -0.35
CA ILE A 549 18.64 -14.66 -1.24
C ILE A 549 18.67 -14.22 -2.70
N LYS A 550 17.88 -13.20 -3.09
CA LYS A 550 17.84 -12.75 -4.49
C LYS A 550 19.13 -12.08 -4.95
N TRP A 551 19.81 -11.32 -4.10
CA TRP A 551 20.91 -10.45 -4.53
C TRP A 551 22.30 -11.03 -4.32
N GLU A 552 22.47 -11.88 -3.34
CA GLU A 552 23.76 -12.42 -2.91
C GLU A 552 23.93 -13.88 -3.29
N HIS A 553 22.83 -14.64 -3.28
CA HIS A 553 22.88 -16.09 -3.47
C HIS A 553 22.27 -16.57 -4.80
N ASP A 554 21.15 -15.99 -5.23
CA ASP A 554 20.38 -16.50 -6.36
C ASP A 554 19.54 -15.41 -7.05
N GLY A 555 20.11 -14.82 -8.10
CA GLY A 555 19.47 -13.77 -8.92
C GLY A 555 18.09 -14.11 -9.48
N SER A 556 17.79 -15.41 -9.67
CA SER A 556 16.53 -15.90 -10.25
C SER A 556 15.37 -15.95 -9.25
N PHE A 557 15.66 -15.91 -7.95
CA PHE A 557 14.63 -15.96 -6.90
C PHE A 557 13.67 -14.77 -7.01
N SER A 558 12.37 -15.00 -6.92
CA SER A 558 11.37 -13.96 -7.23
C SER A 558 10.31 -13.79 -6.13
N TYR A 559 9.99 -12.54 -5.81
CA TYR A 559 8.97 -12.16 -4.83
C TYR A 559 8.50 -10.72 -5.11
N ARG A 560 7.32 -10.34 -4.59
CA ARG A 560 6.77 -8.98 -4.71
C ARG A 560 7.13 -8.14 -3.49
N ARG A 561 7.54 -6.89 -3.72
CA ARG A 561 7.75 -5.85 -2.69
C ARG A 561 7.39 -4.47 -3.26
N SER A 562 7.03 -3.52 -2.40
CA SER A 562 6.80 -2.13 -2.82
C SER A 562 7.22 -1.12 -1.74
N CYS A 563 6.40 -0.91 -0.70
CA CYS A 563 6.58 0.23 0.20
C CYS A 563 7.67 0.03 1.26
N ARG A 564 7.87 -1.17 1.81
CA ARG A 564 8.66 -1.43 3.04
C ARG A 564 8.11 -0.73 4.31
N HIS A 565 6.85 -0.26 4.30
CA HIS A 565 6.21 0.41 5.44
C HIS A 565 5.11 -0.42 6.10
N GLY A 566 4.93 -1.70 5.75
CA GLY A 566 3.85 -2.52 6.32
C GLY A 566 2.43 -2.18 5.86
N ILE A 567 2.25 -1.16 5.01
CA ILE A 567 0.92 -0.66 4.59
C ILE A 567 0.44 -1.15 3.22
N CYS A 568 1.33 -1.61 2.34
CA CYS A 568 0.92 -2.02 0.99
C CYS A 568 0.56 -3.51 0.87
N GLY A 569 0.98 -4.38 1.80
CA GLY A 569 0.68 -5.82 1.72
C GLY A 569 1.33 -6.61 0.57
N ALA A 570 2.21 -6.02 -0.24
CA ALA A 570 2.83 -6.69 -1.40
C ALA A 570 3.73 -7.88 -1.02
N CYS A 571 4.42 -7.79 0.11
CA CYS A 571 5.37 -8.80 0.60
C CYS A 571 4.72 -9.85 1.54
N ALA A 572 3.43 -10.10 1.38
CA ALA A 572 2.72 -11.13 2.15
C ALA A 572 3.13 -12.54 1.69
N ILE A 573 3.69 -13.33 2.61
CA ILE A 573 4.16 -14.70 2.40
C ILE A 573 3.81 -15.57 3.62
N LYS A 574 4.17 -16.86 3.58
CA LYS A 574 4.15 -17.75 4.75
C LYS A 574 5.58 -18.03 5.20
N VAL A 575 5.84 -17.93 6.51
CA VAL A 575 7.09 -18.34 7.14
C VAL A 575 6.77 -19.39 8.20
N ASN A 576 7.33 -20.59 8.08
CA ASN A 576 7.00 -21.74 8.93
C ASN A 576 5.47 -21.99 9.02
N GLY A 577 4.76 -21.83 7.91
CA GLY A 577 3.31 -21.97 7.82
C GLY A 577 2.49 -20.75 8.26
N LYS A 578 3.07 -19.82 9.03
CA LYS A 578 2.40 -18.60 9.51
C LYS A 578 2.36 -17.53 8.42
N ALA A 579 1.17 -16.99 8.13
CA ALA A 579 1.03 -15.84 7.23
C ALA A 579 1.67 -14.60 7.86
N THR A 580 2.49 -13.88 7.10
CA THR A 580 3.20 -12.71 7.60
C THR A 580 3.51 -11.68 6.52
N LEU A 581 3.73 -10.43 6.92
CA LEU A 581 4.32 -9.41 6.07
C LEU A 581 5.83 -9.44 6.24
N ALA A 582 6.56 -9.81 5.20
CA ALA A 582 8.00 -9.95 5.27
C ALA A 582 8.72 -8.66 5.72
N CYS A 583 8.13 -7.49 5.44
CA CYS A 583 8.72 -6.19 5.81
C CYS A 583 8.40 -5.72 7.23
N LYS A 584 7.67 -6.51 8.04
CA LYS A 584 7.40 -6.20 9.45
C LYS A 584 7.91 -7.29 10.38
N GLN A 585 7.98 -8.53 9.91
CA GLN A 585 8.40 -9.65 10.73
C GLN A 585 9.91 -9.66 10.91
N ASN A 586 10.35 -9.50 12.17
CA ASN A 586 11.73 -9.72 12.56
C ASN A 586 12.06 -11.22 12.44
N ALA A 587 13.25 -11.54 11.92
CA ALA A 587 13.67 -12.91 11.71
C ALA A 587 14.01 -13.64 13.02
N MET A 588 14.65 -12.95 13.98
CA MET A 588 15.02 -13.54 15.28
C MET A 588 13.81 -13.93 16.11
N GLU A 589 12.73 -13.13 16.10
CA GLU A 589 11.48 -13.49 16.79
C GLU A 589 10.94 -14.87 16.36
N LEU A 590 11.10 -15.22 15.07
CA LEU A 590 10.70 -16.54 14.59
C LEU A 590 11.73 -17.62 14.92
N LEU A 591 13.03 -17.30 14.88
CA LEU A 591 14.10 -18.23 15.23
C LEU A 591 14.12 -18.59 16.73
N ASP A 592 13.62 -17.70 17.58
CA ASP A 592 13.45 -17.95 19.01
C ASP A 592 12.28 -18.91 19.27
N LEU A 593 11.33 -19.01 18.32
CA LEU A 593 10.19 -19.92 18.38
C LEU A 593 10.44 -21.26 17.65
N PHE A 594 11.26 -21.27 16.59
CA PHE A 594 11.40 -22.40 15.66
C PHE A 594 12.85 -22.86 15.44
N ASP A 595 13.74 -22.65 16.42
CA ASP A 595 15.16 -22.99 16.37
C ASP A 595 15.91 -22.31 15.18
N ASN A 596 16.90 -22.98 14.58
CA ASN A 596 17.77 -22.41 13.55
C ASN A 596 17.23 -22.58 12.11
N GLU A 597 15.93 -22.85 11.92
CA GLU A 597 15.36 -23.13 10.60
C GLU A 597 14.17 -22.21 10.26
N LEU A 598 14.23 -21.61 9.07
CA LEU A 598 13.13 -20.85 8.48
C LEU A 598 12.71 -21.45 7.15
N VAL A 599 11.41 -21.66 6.96
CA VAL A 599 10.80 -22.16 5.73
C VAL A 599 9.98 -21.04 5.10
N PHE A 600 10.42 -20.55 3.94
CA PHE A 600 9.73 -19.49 3.20
C PHE A 600 8.86 -20.08 2.10
N GLU A 601 7.57 -19.72 2.12
CA GLU A 601 6.56 -20.23 1.19
C GLU A 601 5.68 -19.09 0.65
N PRO A 602 5.19 -19.19 -0.60
CA PRO A 602 4.17 -18.28 -1.08
C PRO A 602 2.91 -18.36 -0.21
N SER A 603 2.09 -17.31 -0.22
CA SER A 603 0.80 -17.30 0.48
C SER A 603 -0.11 -18.49 0.09
N SER A 604 0.00 -18.97 -1.15
CA SER A 604 -0.64 -20.19 -1.64
C SER A 604 0.27 -20.93 -2.62
N LYS A 605 0.69 -22.17 -2.28
CA LYS A 605 1.52 -23.01 -3.16
C LYS A 605 0.79 -23.38 -4.46
N LYS A 606 -0.52 -23.64 -4.38
CA LYS A 606 -1.37 -23.99 -5.54
C LYS A 606 -1.42 -22.88 -6.59
N ARG A 607 -1.23 -21.63 -6.18
CA ARG A 607 -1.32 -20.44 -7.05
C ARG A 607 0.05 -19.85 -7.38
N ALA A 608 1.14 -20.51 -7.01
CA ALA A 608 2.48 -20.01 -7.29
C ALA A 608 2.71 -19.89 -8.80
N VAL A 609 3.13 -18.72 -9.25
CA VAL A 609 3.54 -18.44 -10.64
C VAL A 609 5.06 -18.53 -10.73
N LYS A 610 5.76 -17.86 -9.80
CA LYS A 610 7.22 -17.92 -9.67
C LYS A 610 7.65 -17.69 -8.22
N ASP A 611 8.23 -18.71 -7.59
CA ASP A 611 8.71 -18.71 -6.20
C ASP A 611 7.67 -18.19 -5.20
N MET A 612 7.85 -16.99 -4.63
CA MET A 612 6.91 -16.40 -3.65
C MET A 612 5.70 -15.72 -4.29
N ILE A 613 5.68 -15.61 -5.62
CA ILE A 613 4.67 -14.86 -6.36
C ILE A 613 3.51 -15.77 -6.68
N ILE A 614 2.32 -15.33 -6.29
CA ILE A 614 1.07 -16.02 -6.58
C ILE A 614 0.20 -15.22 -7.55
N ASP A 615 -0.59 -15.94 -8.33
CA ASP A 615 -1.74 -15.36 -9.02
C ASP A 615 -2.80 -14.99 -7.97
N LYS A 616 -3.25 -13.73 -8.01
CA LYS A 616 -4.27 -13.17 -7.12
C LYS A 616 -5.59 -12.85 -7.83
N LYS A 617 -5.77 -13.30 -9.07
CA LYS A 617 -6.98 -13.01 -9.86
C LYS A 617 -8.26 -13.34 -9.09
N ASP A 618 -8.31 -14.50 -8.43
CA ASP A 618 -9.48 -14.93 -7.66
C ASP A 618 -9.79 -14.01 -6.47
N PHE A 619 -8.75 -13.52 -5.79
CA PHE A 619 -8.90 -12.58 -4.69
C PHE A 619 -9.53 -11.28 -5.18
N TRP A 620 -9.05 -10.74 -6.30
CA TRP A 620 -9.57 -9.50 -6.86
C TRP A 620 -10.99 -9.66 -7.42
N GLU A 621 -11.28 -10.77 -8.09
CA GLU A 621 -12.63 -11.08 -8.60
C GLU A 621 -13.66 -11.16 -7.45
N LYS A 622 -13.32 -11.86 -6.36
CA LYS A 622 -14.20 -11.98 -5.18
C LYS A 622 -14.35 -10.67 -4.42
N HIS A 623 -13.27 -9.90 -4.32
CA HIS A 623 -13.33 -8.57 -3.72
C HIS A 623 -14.18 -7.61 -4.55
N ALA A 624 -14.09 -7.67 -5.88
CA ALA A 624 -14.92 -6.87 -6.79
C ALA A 624 -16.40 -7.27 -6.74
N ALA A 625 -16.70 -8.56 -6.56
CA ALA A 625 -18.06 -9.09 -6.53
C ALA A 625 -18.94 -8.45 -5.44
N VAL A 626 -18.36 -8.01 -4.33
CA VAL A 626 -19.08 -7.36 -3.22
C VAL A 626 -19.22 -5.84 -3.38
N LYS A 627 -18.92 -5.30 -4.58
CA LYS A 627 -18.98 -3.85 -4.90
C LYS A 627 -18.27 -2.99 -3.84
N PRO A 628 -16.94 -3.10 -3.72
CA PRO A 628 -16.16 -2.54 -2.62
C PRO A 628 -15.88 -1.04 -2.83
N TYR A 629 -16.93 -0.23 -2.95
CA TYR A 629 -16.85 1.22 -3.15
C TYR A 629 -18.11 1.88 -2.59
N VAL A 630 -18.04 3.14 -2.17
CA VAL A 630 -19.24 3.89 -1.78
C VAL A 630 -20.14 4.11 -3.00
N VAL A 631 -21.41 3.73 -2.88
CA VAL A 631 -22.47 4.03 -3.86
C VAL A 631 -23.31 5.17 -3.34
N ALA A 632 -23.06 6.37 -3.86
CA ALA A 632 -23.84 7.57 -3.59
C ALA A 632 -23.93 8.44 -4.85
N ASP A 633 -24.93 9.33 -4.87
CA ASP A 633 -24.99 10.44 -5.81
C ASP A 633 -24.03 11.52 -5.29
N VAL A 634 -22.90 11.67 -5.96
CA VAL A 634 -21.85 12.61 -5.54
C VAL A 634 -21.88 13.86 -6.38
N GLU A 635 -22.10 15.00 -5.74
CA GLU A 635 -21.91 16.31 -6.37
C GLU A 635 -20.45 16.48 -6.82
N PRO A 636 -20.19 16.94 -8.06
CA PRO A 636 -18.82 17.12 -8.54
C PRO A 636 -18.01 18.16 -7.73
N HIS A 637 -18.68 19.16 -7.17
CA HIS A 637 -18.06 20.27 -6.43
C HIS A 637 -18.74 20.47 -5.06
N PRO A 638 -18.49 19.57 -4.10
CA PRO A 638 -19.19 19.59 -2.82
C PRO A 638 -18.76 20.78 -1.94
N GLU A 639 -19.74 21.56 -1.48
CA GLU A 639 -19.52 22.71 -0.59
C GLU A 639 -19.44 22.33 0.90
N HIS A 640 -19.94 21.15 1.26
CA HIS A 640 -19.95 20.65 2.63
C HIS A 640 -19.57 19.17 2.71
N GLU A 641 -18.85 18.81 3.78
CA GLU A 641 -18.54 17.41 4.11
C GLU A 641 -19.79 16.66 4.59
N THR A 642 -19.75 15.33 4.52
CA THR A 642 -20.80 14.53 5.16
C THR A 642 -20.57 14.50 6.67
N LYS A 643 -21.54 15.00 7.45
CA LYS A 643 -21.50 14.89 8.91
C LYS A 643 -21.63 13.43 9.33
N GLN A 644 -20.77 13.01 10.24
CA GLN A 644 -20.77 11.64 10.75
C GLN A 644 -20.36 11.64 12.21
N SER A 645 -21.19 11.09 13.09
CA SER A 645 -20.85 10.98 14.51
C SER A 645 -19.65 10.04 14.73
N ILE A 646 -18.94 10.24 15.84
CA ILE A 646 -17.82 9.37 16.24
C ILE A 646 -18.27 7.90 16.36
N GLU A 647 -19.51 7.66 16.83
CA GLU A 647 -20.06 6.31 16.91
C GLU A 647 -20.24 5.69 15.52
N GLU A 648 -20.85 6.39 14.57
CA GLU A 648 -21.01 5.93 13.20
C GLU A 648 -19.66 5.66 12.53
N PHE A 649 -18.71 6.57 12.70
CA PHE A 649 -17.36 6.43 12.18
C PHE A 649 -16.65 5.19 12.73
N ASN A 650 -16.77 4.93 14.04
CA ASN A 650 -16.13 3.79 14.68
C ASN A 650 -16.74 2.44 14.28
N LYS A 651 -17.95 2.39 13.70
CA LYS A 651 -18.60 1.13 13.28
C LYS A 651 -17.85 0.39 12.17
N PHE A 652 -17.17 1.12 11.27
CA PHE A 652 -16.42 0.53 10.14
C PHE A 652 -14.94 0.89 10.11
N LEU A 653 -14.46 1.77 10.99
CA LEU A 653 -13.07 2.23 11.00
C LEU A 653 -12.04 1.09 11.00
N ASP A 654 -12.34 0.00 11.71
CA ASP A 654 -11.45 -1.16 11.78
C ASP A 654 -11.42 -1.96 10.48
N SER A 655 -12.53 -2.01 9.75
CA SER A 655 -12.68 -2.73 8.49
C SER A 655 -11.98 -1.98 7.36
N ASP A 656 -11.94 -0.65 7.46
CA ASP A 656 -11.16 0.23 6.61
C ASP A 656 -9.63 0.05 6.79
N LEU A 657 -9.15 -0.60 7.86
CA LEU A 657 -7.72 -0.96 8.02
C LEU A 657 -7.23 -2.00 6.99
N CYS A 658 -8.14 -2.59 6.21
CA CYS A 658 -7.80 -3.65 5.28
C CYS A 658 -6.85 -3.16 4.18
N ILE A 659 -5.59 -3.59 4.23
CA ILE A 659 -4.57 -3.29 3.21
C ILE A 659 -4.67 -4.19 1.96
N GLN A 660 -5.68 -5.07 1.90
CA GLN A 660 -5.93 -5.99 0.80
C GLN A 660 -4.71 -6.85 0.44
N CYS A 661 -4.00 -7.37 1.46
CA CYS A 661 -2.82 -8.21 1.27
C CYS A 661 -3.17 -9.64 0.81
N GLY A 662 -4.39 -10.10 1.11
CA GLY A 662 -4.87 -11.45 0.83
C GLY A 662 -4.45 -12.51 1.86
N ALA A 663 -3.75 -12.15 2.94
CA ALA A 663 -3.30 -13.11 3.95
C ALA A 663 -4.47 -13.91 4.56
N CYS A 664 -5.51 -13.21 5.02
CA CYS A 664 -6.71 -13.85 5.55
C CYS A 664 -7.47 -14.70 4.51
N HIS A 665 -7.38 -14.33 3.22
CA HIS A 665 -7.99 -15.06 2.11
C HIS A 665 -7.29 -16.40 1.86
N TYR A 666 -5.96 -16.39 1.72
CA TYR A 666 -5.17 -17.59 1.43
C TYR A 666 -4.83 -18.45 2.66
N SER A 667 -5.28 -18.04 3.85
CA SER A 667 -5.27 -18.87 5.06
C SER A 667 -6.63 -19.49 5.36
N CYS A 668 -7.68 -19.18 4.60
CA CYS A 668 -9.04 -19.63 4.91
C CYS A 668 -9.31 -21.07 4.41
N PRO A 669 -9.56 -22.06 5.31
CA PRO A 669 -9.82 -23.43 4.89
C PRO A 669 -11.14 -23.59 4.11
N ALA A 670 -12.16 -22.78 4.43
CA ALA A 670 -13.43 -22.80 3.71
C ALA A 670 -13.23 -22.45 2.23
N LEU A 671 -12.34 -21.49 1.94
CA LEU A 671 -11.99 -21.09 0.59
C LEU A 671 -11.19 -22.17 -0.17
N GLU A 672 -10.36 -22.94 0.55
CA GLU A 672 -9.59 -24.04 -0.06
C GLU A 672 -10.50 -25.17 -0.55
N VAL A 673 -11.60 -25.42 0.16
CA VAL A 673 -12.57 -26.48 -0.17
C VAL A 673 -13.68 -25.98 -1.10
N ASN A 674 -14.08 -24.71 -0.98
CA ASN A 674 -15.13 -24.09 -1.77
C ASN A 674 -14.59 -22.86 -2.52
N ALA A 675 -14.40 -23.02 -3.83
CA ALA A 675 -13.89 -21.96 -4.69
C ALA A 675 -14.90 -20.82 -4.91
N ASP A 676 -16.20 -21.03 -4.66
CA ASP A 676 -17.23 -20.01 -4.86
C ASP A 676 -17.41 -19.12 -3.62
N TYR A 677 -16.97 -19.58 -2.43
CA TYR A 677 -16.95 -18.78 -1.22
C TYR A 677 -16.19 -17.45 -1.42
N PHE A 678 -16.81 -16.31 -1.09
CA PHE A 678 -16.18 -14.99 -1.29
C PHE A 678 -14.89 -14.82 -0.50
N GLY A 679 -14.85 -15.38 0.71
CA GLY A 679 -13.68 -15.34 1.58
C GLY A 679 -13.60 -14.12 2.50
N PRO A 680 -12.75 -14.17 3.53
CA PRO A 680 -12.76 -13.23 4.64
C PRO A 680 -12.54 -11.76 4.24
N ALA A 681 -11.63 -11.49 3.29
CA ALA A 681 -11.34 -10.13 2.86
C ALA A 681 -12.54 -9.45 2.16
N ALA A 682 -13.27 -10.20 1.33
CA ALA A 682 -14.47 -9.70 0.66
C ALA A 682 -15.59 -9.41 1.68
N PHE A 683 -15.76 -10.25 2.71
CA PHE A 683 -16.73 -9.95 3.78
C PHE A 683 -16.36 -8.74 4.63
N VAL A 684 -15.07 -8.51 4.91
CA VAL A 684 -14.63 -7.28 5.58
C VAL A 684 -15.00 -6.05 4.75
N ALA A 685 -14.76 -6.09 3.44
CA ALA A 685 -15.17 -5.01 2.54
C ALA A 685 -16.70 -4.84 2.50
N ALA A 686 -17.46 -5.94 2.34
CA ALA A 686 -18.91 -5.91 2.34
C ALA A 686 -19.47 -5.29 3.63
N TYR A 687 -18.95 -5.70 4.80
CA TYR A 687 -19.35 -5.12 6.08
C TYR A 687 -19.04 -3.62 6.16
N ARG A 688 -17.81 -3.20 5.80
CA ARG A 688 -17.38 -1.80 5.81
C ARG A 688 -18.40 -0.91 5.11
N PHE A 689 -18.74 -1.22 3.86
CA PHE A 689 -19.64 -0.39 3.07
C PHE A 689 -21.11 -0.54 3.47
N THR A 690 -21.51 -1.69 4.01
CA THR A 690 -22.90 -1.90 4.46
C THR A 690 -23.25 -1.02 5.67
N VAL A 691 -22.28 -0.76 6.56
CA VAL A 691 -22.50 0.08 7.76
C VAL A 691 -21.99 1.52 7.61
N ASP A 692 -21.43 1.87 6.44
CA ASP A 692 -21.03 3.24 6.13
C ASP A 692 -22.27 4.08 5.82
N THR A 693 -22.53 5.12 6.60
CA THR A 693 -23.71 5.98 6.48
C THR A 693 -23.76 6.78 5.18
N ARG A 694 -22.66 6.78 4.41
CA ARG A 694 -22.54 7.47 3.12
C ARG A 694 -22.96 6.59 1.94
N ASP A 695 -23.14 5.29 2.15
CA ASP A 695 -23.40 4.31 1.10
C ASP A 695 -24.89 3.94 1.01
N ASN A 696 -25.43 3.92 -0.22
CA ASN A 696 -26.83 3.60 -0.51
C ASN A 696 -27.06 2.15 -1.00
N ALA A 697 -26.01 1.32 -1.07
CA ALA A 697 -26.05 -0.05 -1.60
C ALA A 697 -25.88 -1.14 -0.51
N GLY A 698 -26.03 -0.79 0.77
CA GLY A 698 -25.93 -1.74 1.89
C GLY A 698 -26.88 -2.94 1.79
N GLU A 699 -28.16 -2.71 1.45
CA GLU A 699 -29.15 -3.79 1.30
C GLU A 699 -28.78 -4.75 0.16
N GLU A 700 -28.24 -4.22 -0.95
CA GLU A 700 -27.79 -5.03 -2.09
C GLU A 700 -26.63 -5.95 -1.67
N ARG A 701 -25.65 -5.42 -0.95
CA ARG A 701 -24.50 -6.22 -0.46
C ARG A 701 -24.92 -7.27 0.56
N LEU A 702 -25.92 -6.98 1.40
CA LEU A 702 -26.46 -7.97 2.32
C LEU A 702 -27.12 -9.14 1.59
N LYS A 703 -27.86 -8.87 0.49
CA LYS A 703 -28.43 -9.92 -0.36
C LYS A 703 -27.33 -10.77 -1.01
N MET A 704 -26.31 -10.14 -1.60
CA MET A 704 -25.17 -10.85 -2.20
C MET A 704 -24.45 -11.75 -1.20
N THR A 705 -24.17 -11.22 -0.01
CA THR A 705 -23.47 -11.98 1.05
C THR A 705 -24.34 -13.01 1.76
N ALA A 706 -25.65 -13.06 1.47
CA ALA A 706 -26.57 -14.07 2.00
C ALA A 706 -26.70 -15.31 1.11
N GLU A 707 -26.16 -15.30 -0.11
CA GLU A 707 -26.32 -16.40 -1.05
C GLU A 707 -25.63 -17.68 -0.56
N MET A 708 -26.33 -18.82 -0.64
CA MET A 708 -25.77 -20.11 -0.22
C MET A 708 -24.66 -20.57 -1.16
N GLY A 709 -23.58 -21.12 -0.61
CA GLY A 709 -22.43 -21.61 -1.36
C GLY A 709 -21.37 -20.53 -1.60
N GLN A 710 -21.70 -19.24 -1.50
CA GLN A 710 -20.73 -18.15 -1.65
C GLN A 710 -20.69 -17.15 -0.48
N GLY A 711 -21.79 -17.00 0.23
CA GLY A 711 -22.02 -16.00 1.27
C GLY A 711 -21.55 -16.41 2.67
N VAL A 712 -21.94 -15.62 3.68
CA VAL A 712 -21.49 -15.75 5.08
C VAL A 712 -21.80 -17.11 5.71
N TRP A 713 -22.80 -17.82 5.17
CA TRP A 713 -23.29 -19.10 5.66
C TRP A 713 -22.27 -20.24 5.55
N ASP A 714 -21.32 -20.13 4.62
CA ASP A 714 -20.29 -21.14 4.38
C ASP A 714 -19.05 -20.95 5.28
N CYS A 715 -19.05 -19.93 6.15
CA CYS A 715 -18.00 -19.72 7.13
C CYS A 715 -18.01 -20.81 8.22
N VAL A 716 -16.90 -21.55 8.34
CA VAL A 716 -16.72 -22.58 9.38
C VAL A 716 -16.24 -22.06 10.74
N LYS A 717 -16.07 -20.73 10.89
CA LYS A 717 -15.67 -20.05 12.12
C LYS A 717 -14.40 -20.62 12.80
N CYS A 718 -13.35 -20.90 12.00
CA CYS A 718 -12.10 -21.52 12.47
C CYS A 718 -10.99 -20.54 12.94
N TYR A 719 -11.24 -19.23 12.93
CA TYR A 719 -10.32 -18.16 13.40
C TYR A 719 -8.99 -17.93 12.65
N GLU A 720 -8.59 -18.83 11.76
CA GLU A 720 -7.42 -18.69 10.88
C GLU A 720 -7.30 -17.33 10.18
N CYS A 721 -8.42 -16.78 9.70
CA CYS A 721 -8.40 -15.51 8.98
C CYS A 721 -8.13 -14.29 9.89
N ALA A 722 -8.50 -14.37 11.17
CA ALA A 722 -8.22 -13.33 12.15
C ALA A 722 -6.74 -13.37 12.56
N GLU A 723 -6.21 -14.57 12.84
CA GLU A 723 -4.79 -14.75 13.17
C GLU A 723 -3.85 -14.39 12.01
N ALA A 724 -4.29 -14.62 10.76
CA ALA A 724 -3.50 -14.28 9.57
C ALA A 724 -3.48 -12.79 9.23
N CYS A 725 -4.34 -11.97 9.85
CA CYS A 725 -4.48 -10.56 9.49
C CYS A 725 -3.34 -9.71 10.08
N PRO A 726 -2.46 -9.12 9.26
CA PRO A 726 -1.32 -8.34 9.77
C PRO A 726 -1.69 -6.94 10.30
N LYS A 727 -2.97 -6.57 10.19
CA LYS A 727 -3.53 -5.32 10.71
C LYS A 727 -4.55 -5.56 11.82
N GLU A 728 -4.57 -6.78 12.36
CA GLU A 728 -5.38 -7.18 13.52
C GLU A 728 -6.89 -6.96 13.35
N ILE A 729 -7.34 -6.82 12.11
CA ILE A 729 -8.77 -6.85 11.78
C ILE A 729 -9.27 -8.24 12.12
N ASN A 730 -10.48 -8.34 12.66
CA ASN A 730 -11.15 -9.59 12.93
C ASN A 730 -12.23 -9.89 11.86
N PRO A 731 -11.88 -10.53 10.72
CA PRO A 731 -12.86 -10.89 9.70
C PRO A 731 -14.02 -11.74 10.21
N ILE A 732 -13.81 -12.59 11.22
CA ILE A 732 -14.88 -13.44 11.76
C ILE A 732 -15.95 -12.63 12.47
N GLU A 733 -15.52 -11.61 13.22
CA GLU A 733 -16.46 -10.66 13.81
C GLU A 733 -17.29 -9.98 12.72
N LYS A 734 -16.68 -9.59 11.58
CA LYS A 734 -17.38 -8.92 10.49
C LYS A 734 -18.35 -9.84 9.74
N ILE A 735 -17.94 -11.08 9.50
CA ILE A 735 -18.80 -12.13 8.96
C ILE A 735 -19.99 -12.37 9.90
N THR A 736 -19.75 -12.42 11.22
CA THR A 736 -20.81 -12.61 12.22
C THR A 736 -21.76 -11.42 12.27
N LYS A 737 -21.24 -10.18 12.14
CA LYS A 737 -22.08 -8.98 12.07
C LYS A 737 -22.93 -8.95 10.80
N LEU A 738 -22.36 -9.24 9.64
CA LEU A 738 -23.13 -9.39 8.39
C LEU A 738 -24.20 -10.47 8.52
N HIS A 739 -23.85 -11.61 9.12
CA HIS A 739 -24.78 -12.70 9.39
C HIS A 739 -25.96 -12.23 10.26
N ASN A 740 -25.72 -11.47 11.32
CA ASN A 740 -26.79 -10.91 12.17
C ASN A 740 -27.64 -9.87 11.42
N MET A 741 -27.01 -8.97 10.67
CA MET A 741 -27.70 -7.93 9.89
C MET A 741 -28.66 -8.51 8.85
N GLN A 742 -28.37 -9.70 8.31
CA GLN A 742 -29.27 -10.39 7.39
C GLN A 742 -30.62 -10.76 8.04
N PHE A 743 -30.68 -11.04 9.34
CA PHE A 743 -31.96 -11.26 10.04
C PHE A 743 -32.62 -9.95 10.42
N GLU A 744 -31.85 -8.99 10.93
CA GLU A 744 -32.36 -7.68 11.35
C GLU A 744 -33.05 -6.96 10.19
N GLN A 745 -32.55 -7.12 8.96
CA GLN A 745 -33.10 -6.54 7.75
C GLN A 745 -34.05 -7.48 6.98
N GLY A 746 -34.37 -8.66 7.51
CA GLY A 746 -35.31 -9.60 6.89
C GLY A 746 -34.83 -10.24 5.58
N VAL A 747 -33.53 -10.14 5.25
CA VAL A 747 -32.91 -10.79 4.09
C VAL A 747 -32.90 -12.32 4.28
N ALA A 748 -32.66 -12.78 5.51
CA ALA A 748 -32.75 -14.18 5.89
C ALA A 748 -33.89 -14.39 6.90
N VAL A 749 -34.86 -15.25 6.55
CA VAL A 749 -36.07 -15.49 7.35
C VAL A 749 -35.97 -16.76 8.21
N SER A 750 -35.16 -17.74 7.80
CA SER A 750 -34.74 -18.89 8.63
C SER A 750 -33.55 -19.59 8.01
N ASN A 751 -32.64 -20.15 8.80
CA ASN A 751 -31.60 -21.05 8.31
C ASN A 751 -31.37 -22.22 9.28
N VAL A 752 -30.68 -23.25 8.79
CA VAL A 752 -30.37 -24.46 9.55
C VAL A 752 -29.50 -24.14 10.76
N ALA A 753 -28.52 -23.23 10.68
CA ALA A 753 -27.64 -22.88 11.80
C ALA A 753 -28.39 -22.17 12.94
N THR A 754 -29.36 -21.30 12.65
CA THR A 754 -30.25 -20.70 13.66
C THR A 754 -31.13 -21.76 14.30
N ARG A 755 -31.75 -22.63 13.49
CA ARG A 755 -32.48 -23.79 14.03
C ARG A 755 -31.57 -24.75 14.79
N HIS A 756 -30.30 -24.87 14.42
CA HIS A 756 -29.33 -25.73 15.09
C HIS A 756 -28.87 -25.13 16.42
N ALA A 757 -28.68 -23.81 16.49
CA ALA A 757 -28.40 -23.10 17.73
C ALA A 757 -29.60 -23.11 18.68
N GLU A 758 -30.81 -22.87 18.15
CA GLU A 758 -32.06 -23.08 18.89
C GLU A 758 -32.21 -24.54 19.33
N GLY A 759 -31.89 -25.49 18.46
CA GLY A 759 -31.91 -26.92 18.73
C GLY A 759 -30.92 -27.30 19.83
N PHE A 760 -29.72 -26.71 19.82
CA PHE A 760 -28.69 -26.85 20.84
C PHE A 760 -29.20 -26.34 22.18
N VAL A 761 -29.70 -25.11 22.22
CA VAL A 761 -30.29 -24.50 23.42
C VAL A 761 -31.48 -25.32 23.91
N ARG A 762 -32.37 -25.75 23.01
CA ARG A 762 -33.53 -26.58 23.30
C ARG A 762 -33.13 -27.94 23.85
N SER A 763 -32.14 -28.60 23.24
CA SER A 763 -31.64 -29.90 23.65
C SER A 763 -31.07 -29.81 25.06
N ILE A 764 -30.23 -28.82 25.35
CA ILE A 764 -29.68 -28.64 26.69
C ILE A 764 -30.79 -28.28 27.69
N LYS A 765 -31.74 -27.41 27.34
CA LYS A 765 -32.89 -27.09 28.20
C LYS A 765 -33.75 -28.32 28.50
N LYS A 766 -33.98 -29.18 27.50
CA LYS A 766 -34.87 -30.36 27.57
C LYS A 766 -34.22 -31.57 28.23
N HIS A 767 -32.94 -31.81 27.98
CA HIS A 767 -32.25 -33.04 28.36
C HIS A 767 -31.15 -32.83 29.41
N GLY A 768 -30.66 -31.60 29.60
CA GLY A 768 -29.52 -31.31 30.49
C GLY A 768 -28.17 -31.75 29.95
N PHE A 769 -28.14 -32.21 28.70
CA PHE A 769 -26.96 -32.58 27.93
C PHE A 769 -27.24 -32.33 26.44
N LEU A 770 -26.21 -32.45 25.61
CA LEU A 770 -26.31 -32.27 24.17
C LEU A 770 -26.75 -33.59 23.50
N ASP A 771 -27.98 -33.65 23.00
CA ASP A 771 -28.47 -34.75 22.17
C ASP A 771 -28.28 -34.36 20.69
N GLU A 772 -27.17 -34.81 20.11
CA GLU A 772 -26.79 -34.50 18.73
C GLU A 772 -27.85 -34.98 17.72
N ALA A 773 -28.58 -36.05 18.02
CA ALA A 773 -29.63 -36.56 17.15
C ALA A 773 -30.89 -35.69 17.18
N ASP A 774 -31.34 -35.25 18.36
CA ASP A 774 -32.47 -34.31 18.51
C ASP A 774 -32.17 -32.99 17.80
N ILE A 775 -30.92 -32.51 17.89
CA ILE A 775 -30.50 -31.26 17.26
C ILE A 775 -30.53 -31.39 15.74
N VAL A 776 -29.96 -32.45 15.16
CA VAL A 776 -29.98 -32.67 13.71
C VAL A 776 -31.41 -32.80 13.18
N VAL A 777 -32.28 -33.51 13.90
CA VAL A 777 -33.70 -33.65 13.57
C VAL A 777 -34.42 -32.31 13.65
N TYR A 778 -34.13 -31.49 14.66
CA TYR A 778 -34.73 -30.16 14.82
C TYR A 778 -34.22 -29.16 13.78
N SER A 779 -32.92 -29.16 13.48
CA SER A 779 -32.30 -28.18 12.59
C SER A 779 -32.55 -28.47 11.11
N GLU A 780 -32.55 -29.74 10.72
CA GLU A 780 -32.63 -30.18 9.32
C GLU A 780 -33.85 -31.02 8.97
N GLY A 781 -34.65 -31.45 9.96
CA GLY A 781 -35.78 -32.34 9.75
C GLY A 781 -35.38 -33.79 9.46
N TYR A 782 -36.35 -34.71 9.55
CA TYR A 782 -36.13 -36.14 9.34
C TYR A 782 -35.55 -36.51 7.95
N LEU A 783 -35.88 -35.73 6.92
CA LEU A 783 -35.35 -35.90 5.56
C LEU A 783 -33.91 -35.38 5.42
N GLY A 784 -33.54 -34.33 6.15
CA GLY A 784 -32.18 -33.77 6.15
C GLY A 784 -31.16 -34.69 6.82
N MET A 785 -31.58 -35.44 7.86
CA MET A 785 -30.77 -36.45 8.54
C MET A 785 -30.18 -37.50 7.59
N TYR A 786 -30.88 -37.81 6.48
CA TYR A 786 -30.40 -38.76 5.47
C TYR A 786 -29.10 -38.28 4.77
N LYS A 787 -28.89 -36.96 4.63
CA LYS A 787 -27.68 -36.37 4.03
C LYS A 787 -26.42 -36.72 4.83
N HIS A 788 -26.56 -36.85 6.15
CA HIS A 788 -25.46 -37.09 7.08
C HIS A 788 -25.17 -38.58 7.31
N MET A 789 -26.06 -39.48 6.88
CA MET A 789 -25.90 -40.93 7.07
C MET A 789 -24.60 -41.49 6.48
N LYS A 790 -24.18 -40.99 5.31
CA LYS A 790 -22.94 -41.44 4.65
C LYS A 790 -21.71 -41.06 5.47
N THR A 791 -21.71 -39.87 6.08
CA THR A 791 -20.64 -39.38 6.95
C THR A 791 -20.65 -40.13 8.28
N ALA A 792 -21.82 -40.34 8.89
CA ALA A 792 -21.98 -41.13 10.11
C ALA A 792 -21.49 -42.58 9.94
N MET A 793 -21.79 -43.22 8.81
CA MET A 793 -21.26 -44.57 8.50
C MET A 793 -19.74 -44.59 8.34
N LYS A 794 -19.15 -43.55 7.73
CA LYS A 794 -17.68 -43.44 7.64
C LYS A 794 -17.04 -43.26 9.02
N MET A 795 -17.64 -42.46 9.89
CA MET A 795 -17.16 -42.22 11.25
C MET A 795 -17.30 -43.47 12.14
N MET A 796 -18.39 -44.23 12.02
CA MET A 796 -18.54 -45.55 12.65
C MET A 796 -17.46 -46.54 12.19
N LYS A 797 -17.20 -46.63 10.88
CA LYS A 797 -16.12 -47.49 10.35
C LYS A 797 -14.73 -47.08 10.81
N ALA A 798 -14.52 -45.78 11.06
CA ALA A 798 -13.28 -45.24 11.61
C ALA A 798 -13.19 -45.36 13.14
N GLY A 799 -14.16 -46.01 13.80
CA GLY A 799 -14.20 -46.20 15.25
C GLY A 799 -14.48 -44.93 16.05
N LYS A 800 -14.93 -43.84 15.40
CA LYS A 800 -15.21 -42.54 16.03
C LYS A 800 -16.63 -42.42 16.59
N ILE A 801 -17.52 -43.33 16.22
CA ILE A 801 -18.88 -43.44 16.74
C ILE A 801 -19.08 -44.91 17.11
N HIS A 802 -19.35 -45.20 18.38
CA HIS A 802 -19.63 -46.56 18.82
C HIS A 802 -21.11 -46.88 18.60
N TRP A 803 -21.42 -48.11 18.16
CA TRP A 803 -22.79 -48.54 17.84
C TRP A 803 -23.77 -48.39 19.01
N ASN A 804 -23.25 -48.40 20.24
CA ASN A 804 -24.05 -48.30 21.47
C ASN A 804 -24.37 -46.84 21.86
N ASP A 805 -23.66 -45.86 21.30
CA ASP A 805 -23.82 -44.44 21.65
C ASP A 805 -24.81 -43.71 20.72
N ALA A 806 -25.20 -44.34 19.60
CA ALA A 806 -26.04 -43.73 18.55
C ALA A 806 -27.53 -44.14 18.60
N LEU A 807 -27.98 -44.78 19.68
CA LEU A 807 -29.35 -45.26 19.82
C LEU A 807 -30.12 -44.37 20.82
N PRO A 808 -31.13 -43.59 20.38
CA PRO A 808 -31.87 -42.61 21.21
C PRO A 808 -32.58 -43.18 22.45
N TRP A 809 -32.62 -44.51 22.60
CA TRP A 809 -33.33 -45.23 23.67
C TRP A 809 -32.40 -45.89 24.70
N VAL A 810 -31.10 -45.59 24.66
CA VAL A 810 -30.12 -46.12 25.63
C VAL A 810 -29.83 -45.03 26.68
N ASP A 811 -30.35 -45.22 27.88
CA ASP A 811 -30.32 -44.29 29.03
C ASP A 811 -28.92 -44.17 29.70
N ASN A 812 -27.83 -44.29 28.93
CA ASN A 812 -26.45 -44.31 29.44
C ASN A 812 -25.70 -42.98 29.34
N VAL A 813 -26.34 -41.91 28.84
CA VAL A 813 -25.72 -40.58 28.77
C VAL A 813 -25.89 -39.86 30.13
N PRO A 814 -24.80 -39.47 30.81
CA PRO A 814 -24.89 -38.85 32.12
C PRO A 814 -25.63 -37.50 32.05
N LYS A 815 -26.79 -37.43 32.72
CA LYS A 815 -27.60 -36.20 32.85
C LYS A 815 -26.98 -35.28 33.89
N SER A 816 -26.90 -33.97 33.59
CA SER A 816 -26.35 -32.99 34.53
C SER A 816 -27.26 -32.85 35.77
N LYS A 817 -26.65 -32.83 36.97
CA LYS A 817 -27.36 -32.73 38.25
C LYS A 817 -27.89 -31.32 38.57
N ASN A 818 -27.39 -30.30 37.87
CA ASN A 818 -27.74 -28.88 38.08
C ASN A 818 -28.47 -28.30 36.86
N LEU A 819 -29.51 -29.00 36.38
CA LEU A 819 -30.26 -28.59 35.19
C LEU A 819 -30.82 -27.16 35.30
N ASP A 820 -31.36 -26.79 36.46
CA ASP A 820 -31.96 -25.48 36.71
C ASP A 820 -30.93 -24.33 36.64
N GLU A 821 -29.68 -24.61 37.02
CA GLU A 821 -28.58 -23.63 37.00
C GLU A 821 -28.04 -23.45 35.57
N ILE A 822 -27.96 -24.55 34.80
CA ILE A 822 -27.62 -24.52 33.37
C ILE A 822 -28.69 -23.77 32.58
N GLN A 823 -29.97 -23.98 32.88
CA GLN A 823 -31.08 -23.26 32.23
C GLN A 823 -31.02 -21.76 32.49
N LYS A 824 -30.69 -21.34 33.72
CA LYS A 824 -30.45 -19.92 34.07
C LYS A 824 -29.24 -19.33 33.35
N LEU A 825 -28.12 -20.06 33.29
CA LEU A 825 -26.91 -19.61 32.59
C LEU A 825 -27.18 -19.40 31.10
N ILE A 826 -27.94 -20.29 30.46
CA ILE A 826 -28.36 -20.14 29.07
C ILE A 826 -29.21 -18.87 28.91
N GLU A 827 -30.18 -18.62 29.80
CA GLU A 827 -31.02 -17.42 29.73
C GLU A 827 -30.21 -16.12 29.87
N ILE A 828 -29.16 -16.12 30.68
CA ILE A 828 -28.26 -14.98 30.86
C ILE A 828 -27.30 -14.81 29.67
N SER A 829 -26.96 -15.90 28.97
CA SER A 829 -25.98 -15.90 27.88
C SER A 829 -26.56 -15.56 26.49
N MET A 830 -27.88 -15.46 26.35
CA MET A 830 -28.52 -15.10 25.09
C MET A 830 -28.42 -13.58 24.86
N THR A 831 -27.63 -13.17 23.87
CA THR A 831 -27.37 -11.76 23.55
C THR A 831 -28.45 -11.11 22.68
N ASN A 832 -29.43 -11.88 22.17
CA ASN A 832 -30.66 -11.40 21.53
C ASN A 832 -31.78 -12.45 21.71
N LYS A 833 -33.05 -12.04 21.63
CA LYS A 833 -34.15 -12.99 21.39
C LYS A 833 -34.00 -13.49 19.96
N LEU A 834 -33.63 -14.76 19.82
CA LEU A 834 -33.63 -15.49 18.54
C LEU A 834 -35.03 -15.47 17.91
#